data_AF-A0A2E7D1I2-F1
#
_entry.id   AF-A0A2E7D1I2-F1
#
_cell.length_a   1.000
_cell.length_b   1.000
_cell.length_c   1.000
_cell.angle_alpha   90.00
_cell.angle_beta   90.00
_cell.angle_gamma   90.00
#
_symmetry.space_group_name_H-M   'P 1'
#
loop_
_entity.id
_entity.type
_entity.pdbx_description
1 polymer ?
#
loop_
_entity_poly.entity_id
_entity_poly.type
_entity_poly.pdbx_seq_one_letter_code
_entity_poly.pdbx_strand_id
1 'polypeptide(L)'
;MSEQSSVSDELNRDNEDQATPEANSSPEDASGGANQGGPGSDAPVKLASVPLFNNVTGALVPVLSIILCLFTLAEVNFSYLQSQSALALFVMIGTVLCFLTTPVHPKLKDNQLLRWVDFGLAMVVVVCCGYVFVQSEDMFKGMWSGGQSLANRAGAETNADFVIGLIGLILVFEATRRAIGWIVPILALSFVAHAYYCYCTQEYSWPSLPGWMLPGTGKSVPDIVSTTYLQTLGVFGQAASVMFKYVFLFVVFGAFLEMSGATQFIIDFAERVFGNSPGGPAKVSVLGSGLMGSLSGSAVANAVTTGAFTIPMMRNSGFDRHIAGGITAAAASGGALVPPVMGAGAYMMLELVEPQVSFLQVAKAALIPAMLYYWSIFMIVHYFSRRVGAQAAAAAQDTTKPIWRFEAIVFFGALGVLVGLLVWSFTPFKAVTGSLIAILFLSIFRKELKMGTGPRVLAFAVFVTTAVTHQLFFAETVDEPTVRQSFESILESTLVATFLLLVFGLVHPAWRPTMMKALVSSARAGVSLVVASACVGIIIGIVQNTGIANQFNAAIGGIVETNLFLALFGIMVCSLIMGMGVPSVVCYLLMATLMGTLLKELGVIPLSAHLFIFYFGMMSMVTPPVALAAYASASIAEAKIMPTALAAFRFSLVGFTLPFMFVYRPELTLQSDTPEVSIVSYRKKADSGGPGDLRVTFQKFGKFVAETEVTVSPLSTEGEPIKLTTGNFGNIKTQLEPGDWSLSIQQPDGIRYVGVVEIYETPRPEEEITDNDKKAKSYAWGRFIDKRLSSLAVLLSTAAAIVGVIALSIGLSGFQLRALGVIERILMFCAAALLLYPDRYTLMNLPIPISDLIGFVIFAMIYFTHRHRAKSSAEV
;
A
#
# COMPACT_ATOMS: atom_id res chain seq x y z
N MET A 1 -17.44 16.34 20.54
CA MET A 1 -16.54 16.69 21.65
C MET A 1 -17.06 16.24 23.03
N SER A 2 -18.09 15.36 23.12
CA SER A 2 -18.53 14.72 24.39
C SER A 2 -18.91 13.23 24.20
N GLU A 3 -18.33 12.57 23.19
CA GLU A 3 -18.68 11.20 22.77
C GLU A 3 -17.54 10.20 22.75
N GLN A 4 -16.29 10.68 22.82
CA GLN A 4 -15.10 9.85 22.66
C GLN A 4 -14.58 9.25 23.97
N SER A 5 -15.24 9.49 25.12
CA SER A 5 -14.86 8.94 26.43
C SER A 5 -15.48 7.58 26.74
N SER A 6 -16.29 7.00 25.84
CA SER A 6 -17.02 5.73 26.10
C SER A 6 -16.36 4.49 25.48
N VAL A 7 -15.42 4.68 24.54
CA VAL A 7 -14.60 3.58 23.98
C VAL A 7 -13.52 3.13 24.98
N SER A 8 -13.14 4.02 25.90
CA SER A 8 -12.18 3.76 26.98
C SER A 8 -12.67 2.77 28.05
N ASP A 9 -13.99 2.66 28.26
CA ASP A 9 -14.54 1.80 29.33
C ASP A 9 -14.77 0.34 28.88
N GLU A 10 -14.97 0.09 27.57
CA GLU A 10 -15.17 -1.28 27.05
C GLU A 10 -13.85 -2.06 26.93
N LEU A 11 -12.71 -1.38 26.73
CA LEU A 11 -11.37 -2.01 26.69
C LEU A 11 -10.82 -2.40 28.07
N ASN A 12 -11.37 -1.83 29.14
CA ASN A 12 -10.90 -2.08 30.51
C ASN A 12 -11.53 -3.34 31.13
N ARG A 13 -12.71 -3.78 30.67
CA ARG A 13 -13.42 -4.94 31.25
C ARG A 13 -12.93 -6.30 30.73
N ASP A 14 -12.40 -6.37 29.52
CA ASP A 14 -11.94 -7.64 28.94
C ASP A 14 -10.52 -8.07 29.42
N ASN A 15 -9.83 -7.21 30.20
CA ASN A 15 -8.48 -7.47 30.70
C ASN A 15 -8.41 -8.10 32.11
N GLU A 16 -9.52 -8.17 32.86
CA GLU A 16 -9.51 -8.72 34.24
C GLU A 16 -9.66 -10.26 34.31
N ASP A 17 -10.04 -10.92 33.21
CA ASP A 17 -10.36 -12.38 33.21
C ASP A 17 -9.19 -13.31 32.83
N GLN A 18 -7.93 -12.82 32.80
CA GLN A 18 -6.76 -13.65 32.49
C GLN A 18 -5.60 -13.45 33.48
N ALA A 19 -5.75 -14.00 34.69
CA ALA A 19 -4.61 -14.30 35.57
C ALA A 19 -4.72 -15.74 36.09
N THR A 20 -3.71 -16.56 35.76
CA THR A 20 -3.59 -17.97 36.14
C THR A 20 -3.19 -18.18 37.62
N PRO A 21 -3.47 -19.36 38.21
CA PRO A 21 -3.26 -19.62 39.62
C PRO A 21 -1.89 -20.28 39.88
N GLU A 22 -1.14 -19.81 40.87
CA GLU A 22 -0.07 -20.59 41.50
C GLU A 22 -0.19 -20.55 43.02
N ALA A 23 -0.10 -21.74 43.60
CA ALA A 23 -0.25 -22.06 45.00
C ALA A 23 1.13 -22.22 45.67
N ASN A 24 1.31 -21.67 46.88
CA ASN A 24 1.75 -22.35 48.10
C ASN A 24 2.37 -21.35 49.10
N SER A 25 1.84 -21.30 50.33
CA SER A 25 2.49 -21.89 51.51
C SER A 25 1.86 -21.39 52.82
N SER A 26 1.12 -22.31 53.45
CA SER A 26 1.19 -22.70 54.86
C SER A 26 0.80 -21.74 56.00
N PRO A 27 0.34 -22.31 57.14
CA PRO A 27 -0.68 -21.74 58.02
C PRO A 27 -0.11 -21.27 59.36
N GLU A 28 -0.85 -20.46 60.12
CA GLU A 28 -0.99 -20.58 61.58
C GLU A 28 -1.91 -19.48 62.14
N ASP A 29 -2.84 -19.94 62.98
CA ASP A 29 -3.34 -19.32 64.21
C ASP A 29 -3.98 -17.92 64.18
N ALA A 30 -4.97 -17.57 64.98
CA ALA A 30 -5.96 -18.21 65.84
C ALA A 30 -6.70 -17.02 66.48
N SER A 31 -7.98 -17.19 66.82
CA SER A 31 -8.78 -16.30 67.69
C SER A 31 -9.14 -14.91 67.11
N GLY A 32 -10.36 -14.38 67.22
CA GLY A 32 -11.54 -14.78 67.98
C GLY A 32 -12.33 -13.52 68.34
N GLY A 33 -13.54 -13.39 67.78
CA GLY A 33 -14.63 -12.50 68.24
C GLY A 33 -14.46 -10.99 68.01
N ALA A 34 -15.48 -10.17 67.80
CA ALA A 34 -16.92 -10.35 67.65
C ALA A 34 -17.51 -8.99 67.21
N ASN A 35 -18.42 -8.94 66.23
CA ASN A 35 -19.55 -7.99 66.17
C ASN A 35 -20.46 -8.39 64.99
N GLN A 36 -21.60 -9.04 65.25
CA GLN A 36 -22.94 -8.46 65.47
C GLN A 36 -23.64 -7.96 64.18
N GLY A 37 -24.62 -8.77 63.73
CA GLY A 37 -25.99 -8.30 63.46
C GLY A 37 -26.41 -7.98 62.03
N GLY A 38 -27.25 -8.84 61.42
CA GLY A 38 -28.20 -8.45 60.36
C GLY A 38 -28.23 -9.39 59.13
N PRO A 39 -29.34 -10.12 58.85
CA PRO A 39 -29.33 -11.29 57.97
C PRO A 39 -29.84 -11.02 56.54
N GLY A 40 -29.45 -11.89 55.60
CA GLY A 40 -30.39 -12.40 54.60
C GLY A 40 -30.15 -12.02 53.14
N SER A 41 -29.17 -12.69 52.52
CA SER A 41 -29.23 -13.22 51.14
C SER A 41 -29.67 -12.30 50.01
N ASP A 42 -28.73 -11.53 49.46
CA ASP A 42 -28.79 -11.12 48.06
C ASP A 42 -28.47 -12.33 47.17
N ALA A 43 -29.53 -12.99 46.70
CA ALA A 43 -29.44 -13.76 45.47
C ALA A 43 -29.02 -12.80 44.35
N PRO A 44 -28.10 -13.18 43.44
CA PRO A 44 -27.74 -12.31 42.34
C PRO A 44 -28.99 -12.09 41.49
N VAL A 45 -29.43 -10.83 41.41
CA VAL A 45 -30.42 -10.38 40.44
C VAL A 45 -29.85 -10.71 39.06
N LYS A 46 -30.32 -11.80 38.46
CA LYS A 46 -30.14 -12.09 37.04
C LYS A 46 -30.68 -10.88 36.29
N LEU A 47 -29.79 -10.03 35.77
CA LEU A 47 -30.17 -9.04 34.77
C LEU A 47 -30.87 -9.78 33.64
N ALA A 48 -32.11 -9.36 33.38
CA ALA A 48 -32.94 -9.91 32.32
C ALA A 48 -32.20 -9.89 30.98
N SER A 49 -32.16 -11.06 30.36
CA SER A 49 -31.62 -11.34 29.04
C SER A 49 -32.01 -10.29 28.00
N VAL A 50 -31.04 -9.86 27.18
CA VAL A 50 -31.30 -9.35 25.82
C VAL A 50 -31.01 -10.51 24.86
N PRO A 51 -31.97 -11.41 24.56
CA PRO A 51 -31.59 -12.74 24.08
C PRO A 51 -31.63 -12.85 22.55
N LEU A 52 -32.62 -12.32 21.83
CA LEU A 52 -32.81 -12.75 20.44
C LEU A 52 -31.87 -12.07 19.43
N PHE A 53 -31.79 -10.74 19.43
CA PHE A 53 -30.97 -10.00 18.45
C PHE A 53 -29.47 -10.26 18.63
N ASN A 54 -28.99 -10.30 19.88
CA ASN A 54 -27.58 -10.60 20.18
C ASN A 54 -27.22 -12.04 19.78
N ASN A 55 -28.13 -13.00 19.96
CA ASN A 55 -27.89 -14.38 19.56
C ASN A 55 -27.89 -14.53 18.03
N VAL A 56 -28.81 -13.85 17.32
CA VAL A 56 -28.88 -13.89 15.85
C VAL A 56 -27.66 -13.20 15.22
N THR A 57 -27.32 -12.00 15.66
CA THR A 57 -26.13 -11.29 15.17
C THR A 57 -24.82 -11.97 15.57
N GLY A 58 -24.74 -12.51 16.78
CA GLY A 58 -23.60 -13.31 17.27
C GLY A 58 -23.37 -14.59 16.46
N ALA A 59 -24.41 -15.16 15.84
CA ALA A 59 -24.29 -16.31 14.94
C ALA A 59 -24.04 -15.89 13.47
N LEU A 60 -24.73 -14.86 12.97
CA LEU A 60 -24.65 -14.44 11.57
C LEU A 60 -23.31 -13.80 11.21
N VAL A 61 -22.75 -12.94 12.07
CA VAL A 61 -21.50 -12.22 11.76
C VAL A 61 -20.33 -13.17 11.52
N PRO A 62 -20.08 -14.20 12.37
CA PRO A 62 -19.05 -15.20 12.08
C PRO A 62 -19.29 -15.98 10.78
N VAL A 63 -20.54 -16.37 10.50
CA VAL A 63 -20.88 -17.12 9.29
C VAL A 63 -20.60 -16.29 8.03
N LEU A 64 -21.08 -15.06 7.98
CA LEU A 64 -20.84 -14.15 6.85
C LEU A 64 -19.36 -13.80 6.70
N SER A 65 -18.62 -13.69 7.80
CA SER A 65 -17.16 -13.47 7.76
C SER A 65 -16.41 -14.65 7.14
N ILE A 66 -16.81 -15.88 7.49
CA ILE A 66 -16.25 -17.10 6.90
C ILE A 66 -16.61 -17.17 5.41
N ILE A 67 -17.86 -16.89 5.06
CA ILE A 67 -18.32 -16.88 3.66
C ILE A 67 -17.51 -15.86 2.86
N LEU A 68 -17.33 -14.63 3.34
CA LEU A 68 -16.55 -13.60 2.65
C LEU A 68 -15.12 -14.05 2.38
N CYS A 69 -14.45 -14.62 3.39
CA CYS A 69 -13.06 -15.08 3.27
C CYS A 69 -12.91 -16.29 2.34
N LEU A 70 -13.82 -17.26 2.41
CA LEU A 70 -13.77 -18.44 1.54
C LEU A 70 -14.17 -18.09 0.10
N PHE A 71 -15.18 -17.25 -0.08
CA PHE A 71 -15.63 -16.77 -1.39
C PHE A 71 -14.52 -16.02 -2.13
N THR A 72 -13.89 -15.05 -1.45
CA THR A 72 -12.79 -14.27 -2.03
C THR A 72 -11.60 -15.15 -2.38
N LEU A 73 -11.22 -16.08 -1.51
CA LEU A 73 -10.12 -17.01 -1.78
C LEU A 73 -10.44 -17.92 -2.98
N ALA A 74 -11.70 -18.38 -3.12
CA ALA A 74 -12.10 -19.28 -4.20
C ALA A 74 -12.14 -18.55 -5.55
N GLU A 75 -12.83 -17.42 -5.60
CA GLU A 75 -13.10 -16.70 -6.83
C GLU A 75 -11.83 -16.04 -7.41
N VAL A 76 -10.88 -15.64 -6.55
CA VAL A 76 -9.59 -15.10 -7.00
C VAL A 76 -8.69 -16.18 -7.61
N ASN A 77 -8.81 -17.44 -7.17
CA ASN A 77 -7.96 -18.52 -7.68
C ASN A 77 -8.60 -19.32 -8.82
N PHE A 78 -9.92 -19.49 -8.85
CA PHE A 78 -10.64 -20.33 -9.81
C PHE A 78 -11.67 -19.60 -10.68
N SER A 79 -11.83 -18.27 -10.51
CA SER A 79 -12.69 -17.34 -11.26
C SER A 79 -13.81 -17.99 -12.08
N TYR A 80 -14.94 -18.25 -11.44
CA TYR A 80 -16.11 -18.90 -12.05
C TYR A 80 -17.21 -17.91 -12.46
N LEU A 81 -17.30 -16.77 -11.78
CA LEU A 81 -18.34 -15.77 -11.99
C LEU A 81 -17.86 -14.68 -12.94
N GLN A 82 -18.81 -13.97 -13.55
CA GLN A 82 -18.47 -12.76 -14.27
C GLN A 82 -17.89 -11.71 -13.30
N SER A 83 -16.95 -10.90 -13.79
CA SER A 83 -16.24 -9.94 -12.95
C SER A 83 -17.18 -9.00 -12.18
N GLN A 84 -18.25 -8.51 -12.80
CA GLN A 84 -19.19 -7.61 -12.12
C GLN A 84 -19.97 -8.33 -11.00
N SER A 85 -20.39 -9.58 -11.25
CA SER A 85 -21.13 -10.42 -10.31
C SER A 85 -20.29 -10.78 -9.09
N ALA A 86 -19.02 -11.14 -9.29
CA ALA A 86 -18.09 -11.43 -8.20
C ALA A 86 -17.93 -10.21 -7.26
N LEU A 87 -17.83 -9.01 -7.85
CA LEU A 87 -17.73 -7.76 -7.10
C LEU A 87 -19.04 -7.37 -6.42
N ALA A 88 -20.18 -7.65 -7.05
CA ALA A 88 -21.49 -7.45 -6.43
C ALA A 88 -21.65 -8.28 -5.16
N LEU A 89 -21.27 -9.56 -5.18
CA LEU A 89 -21.29 -10.43 -3.99
C LEU A 89 -20.28 -9.98 -2.93
N PHE A 90 -19.07 -9.59 -3.34
CA PHE A 90 -18.06 -9.09 -2.41
C PHE A 90 -18.51 -7.83 -1.67
N VAL A 91 -19.02 -6.84 -2.41
CA VAL A 91 -19.55 -5.59 -1.84
C VAL A 91 -20.81 -5.85 -1.02
N MET A 92 -21.69 -6.76 -1.45
CA MET A 92 -22.88 -7.17 -0.69
C MET A 92 -22.51 -7.69 0.69
N ILE A 93 -21.66 -8.72 0.77
CA ILE A 93 -21.31 -9.36 2.04
C ILE A 93 -20.56 -8.38 2.94
N GLY A 94 -19.62 -7.60 2.39
CA GLY A 94 -18.86 -6.59 3.15
C GLY A 94 -19.75 -5.48 3.70
N THR A 95 -20.72 -5.00 2.92
CA THR A 95 -21.65 -3.93 3.34
C THR A 95 -22.68 -4.47 4.36
N VAL A 96 -23.17 -5.69 4.19
CA VAL A 96 -24.01 -6.37 5.20
C VAL A 96 -23.25 -6.53 6.52
N LEU A 97 -22.00 -7.00 6.47
CA LEU A 97 -21.15 -7.08 7.66
C LEU A 97 -20.93 -5.70 8.30
N CYS A 98 -20.80 -4.63 7.52
CA CYS A 98 -20.74 -3.26 8.03
C CYS A 98 -21.97 -2.92 8.88
N PHE A 99 -23.17 -3.09 8.33
CA PHE A 99 -24.43 -2.80 9.04
C PHE A 99 -24.63 -3.65 10.29
N LEU A 100 -24.19 -4.91 10.28
CA LEU A 100 -24.32 -5.82 11.43
C LEU A 100 -23.27 -5.59 12.52
N THR A 101 -22.09 -5.05 12.18
CA THR A 101 -20.98 -4.85 13.14
C THR A 101 -20.85 -3.43 13.65
N THR A 102 -21.27 -2.43 12.86
CA THR A 102 -21.15 -1.01 13.21
C THR A 102 -22.53 -0.36 13.36
N PRO A 103 -22.95 -0.03 14.60
CA PRO A 103 -24.27 0.57 14.84
C PRO A 103 -24.34 2.00 14.29
N VAL A 104 -25.56 2.49 14.02
CA VAL A 104 -25.83 3.85 13.49
C VAL A 104 -25.10 4.95 14.27
N HIS A 105 -25.08 4.83 15.59
CA HIS A 105 -24.50 5.80 16.52
C HIS A 105 -23.95 5.13 17.78
N PRO A 106 -22.71 5.45 18.23
CA PRO A 106 -22.07 4.78 19.37
C PRO A 106 -22.88 4.85 20.67
N LYS A 107 -23.51 6.01 20.96
CA LYS A 107 -24.33 6.21 22.17
C LYS A 107 -25.67 5.44 22.20
N LEU A 108 -26.12 4.92 21.06
CA LEU A 108 -27.43 4.25 20.95
C LEU A 108 -27.27 2.76 20.65
N LYS A 109 -26.10 2.19 20.96
CA LYS A 109 -25.74 0.79 20.74
C LYS A 109 -26.72 -0.19 21.40
N ASP A 110 -27.40 0.21 22.47
CA ASP A 110 -28.30 -0.65 23.25
C ASP A 110 -29.78 -0.56 22.85
N ASN A 111 -30.15 0.39 21.97
CA ASN A 111 -31.54 0.55 21.54
C ASN A 111 -31.95 -0.56 20.54
N GLN A 112 -32.91 -1.39 20.95
CA GLN A 112 -33.38 -2.53 20.17
C GLN A 112 -33.99 -2.13 18.81
N LEU A 113 -34.73 -1.02 18.76
CA LEU A 113 -35.37 -0.57 17.52
C LEU A 113 -34.35 -0.17 16.45
N LEU A 114 -33.28 0.54 16.84
CA LEU A 114 -32.21 0.94 15.89
C LEU A 114 -31.44 -0.27 15.35
N ARG A 115 -31.24 -1.28 16.19
CA ARG A 115 -30.62 -2.55 15.79
C ARG A 115 -31.46 -3.35 14.79
N TRP A 116 -32.78 -3.33 14.92
CA TRP A 116 -33.67 -3.90 13.91
C TRP A 116 -33.69 -3.09 12.61
N VAL A 117 -33.53 -1.77 12.68
CA VAL A 117 -33.32 -0.93 11.48
C VAL A 117 -32.02 -1.32 10.77
N ASP A 118 -30.94 -1.57 11.51
CA ASP A 118 -29.67 -2.02 10.93
C ASP A 118 -29.79 -3.37 10.21
N PHE A 119 -30.57 -4.29 10.78
CA PHE A 119 -30.91 -5.55 10.11
C PHE A 119 -31.78 -5.32 8.86
N GLY A 120 -32.73 -4.40 8.91
CA GLY A 120 -33.53 -3.98 7.76
C GLY A 120 -32.65 -3.43 6.63
N LEU A 121 -31.73 -2.52 6.94
CA LEU A 121 -30.78 -1.96 5.97
C LEU A 121 -29.89 -3.05 5.36
N ALA A 122 -29.42 -4.00 6.16
CA ALA A 122 -28.67 -5.15 5.66
C ALA A 122 -29.49 -5.99 4.66
N MET A 123 -30.78 -6.21 4.92
CA MET A 123 -31.66 -6.90 3.96
C MET A 123 -31.86 -6.12 2.67
N VAL A 124 -31.97 -4.78 2.73
CA VAL A 124 -32.08 -3.94 1.53
C VAL A 124 -30.79 -4.01 0.70
N VAL A 125 -29.61 -4.06 1.34
CA VAL A 125 -28.33 -4.28 0.62
C VAL A 125 -28.35 -5.60 -0.14
N VAL A 126 -28.83 -6.68 0.48
CA VAL A 126 -28.95 -8.00 -0.19
C VAL A 126 -29.85 -7.91 -1.41
N VAL A 127 -30.96 -7.17 -1.33
CA VAL A 127 -31.85 -6.96 -2.48
C VAL A 127 -31.14 -6.14 -3.57
N CYS A 128 -30.49 -5.04 -3.23
CA CYS A 128 -29.85 -4.16 -4.20
C CYS A 128 -28.67 -4.81 -4.93
N CYS A 129 -27.74 -5.43 -4.20
CA CYS A 129 -26.60 -6.12 -4.82
C CYS A 129 -27.02 -7.46 -5.44
N GLY A 130 -27.97 -8.17 -4.83
CA GLY A 130 -28.53 -9.40 -5.37
C GLY A 130 -29.23 -9.19 -6.70
N TYR A 131 -29.91 -8.04 -6.88
CA TYR A 131 -30.47 -7.66 -8.17
C TYR A 131 -29.39 -7.51 -9.25
N VAL A 132 -28.29 -6.80 -8.95
CA VAL A 132 -27.16 -6.66 -9.90
C VAL A 132 -26.58 -8.04 -10.25
N PHE A 133 -26.39 -8.91 -9.25
CA PHE A 133 -25.92 -10.28 -9.48
C PHE A 133 -26.86 -11.08 -10.42
N VAL A 134 -28.17 -11.04 -10.18
CA VAL A 134 -29.17 -11.74 -11.02
C VAL A 134 -29.22 -11.16 -12.43
N GLN A 135 -29.11 -9.84 -12.60
CA GLN A 135 -29.17 -9.20 -13.92
C GLN A 135 -27.85 -9.28 -14.71
N SER A 136 -26.74 -9.63 -14.07
CA SER A 136 -25.45 -9.81 -14.71
C SER A 136 -25.18 -11.28 -15.08
N GLU A 137 -25.54 -12.25 -14.23
CA GLU A 137 -25.16 -13.65 -14.42
C GLU A 137 -25.99 -14.41 -15.46
N ASP A 138 -25.28 -15.21 -16.27
CA ASP A 138 -25.88 -16.03 -17.33
C ASP A 138 -26.81 -17.12 -16.78
N MET A 139 -26.59 -17.57 -15.53
CA MET A 139 -27.44 -18.57 -14.87
C MET A 139 -28.88 -18.07 -14.67
N PHE A 140 -29.09 -16.75 -14.61
CA PHE A 140 -30.39 -16.14 -14.35
C PHE A 140 -30.99 -15.46 -15.59
N LYS A 141 -30.60 -15.87 -16.80
CA LYS A 141 -31.15 -15.35 -18.07
C LYS A 141 -32.68 -15.24 -18.11
N GLY A 142 -33.39 -16.17 -17.50
CA GLY A 142 -34.86 -16.16 -17.44
C GLY A 142 -35.47 -15.06 -16.56
N MET A 143 -34.68 -14.45 -15.68
CA MET A 143 -35.08 -13.36 -14.78
C MET A 143 -34.60 -11.99 -15.25
N TRP A 144 -33.93 -11.92 -16.42
CA TRP A 144 -33.39 -10.68 -16.97
C TRP A 144 -34.47 -9.69 -17.36
N SER A 145 -34.42 -8.50 -16.76
CA SER A 145 -35.32 -7.41 -17.15
C SER A 145 -35.00 -6.99 -18.59
N GLY A 146 -35.97 -7.11 -19.49
CA GLY A 146 -35.80 -6.79 -20.91
C GLY A 146 -35.04 -7.83 -21.74
N GLY A 147 -34.77 -9.03 -21.21
CA GLY A 147 -34.16 -10.14 -21.96
C GLY A 147 -32.68 -9.96 -22.34
N GLN A 148 -32.03 -8.89 -21.88
CA GLN A 148 -30.62 -8.60 -22.06
C GLN A 148 -29.97 -8.39 -20.69
N SER A 149 -28.68 -8.72 -20.57
CA SER A 149 -27.92 -8.50 -19.34
C SER A 149 -27.79 -7.01 -19.04
N LEU A 150 -27.56 -6.68 -17.76
CA LEU A 150 -27.41 -5.30 -17.31
C LEU A 150 -26.32 -4.53 -18.09
N ALA A 151 -25.21 -5.19 -18.41
CA ALA A 151 -24.12 -4.60 -19.18
C ALA A 151 -24.52 -4.25 -20.63
N ASN A 152 -25.41 -5.04 -21.24
CA ASN A 152 -25.87 -4.83 -22.61
C ASN A 152 -27.01 -3.80 -22.72
N ARG A 153 -27.49 -3.28 -21.59
CA ARG A 153 -28.57 -2.29 -21.50
C ARG A 153 -28.10 -0.91 -21.04
N ALA A 154 -26.81 -0.62 -21.14
CA ALA A 154 -26.25 0.68 -20.78
C ALA A 154 -26.91 1.82 -21.61
N GLY A 155 -27.54 2.79 -20.94
CA GLY A 155 -28.29 3.88 -21.58
C GLY A 155 -29.76 3.55 -21.90
N ALA A 156 -30.23 2.34 -21.59
CA ALA A 156 -31.63 1.90 -21.70
C ALA A 156 -32.08 1.18 -20.41
N GLU A 157 -31.72 1.74 -19.27
CA GLU A 157 -32.08 1.24 -17.95
C GLU A 157 -33.59 1.39 -17.68
N THR A 158 -34.18 0.42 -16.99
CA THR A 158 -35.60 0.45 -16.62
C THR A 158 -35.80 1.27 -15.35
N ASN A 159 -37.04 1.69 -15.08
CA ASN A 159 -37.39 2.36 -13.83
C ASN A 159 -37.02 1.53 -12.58
N ALA A 160 -37.09 0.20 -12.67
CA ALA A 160 -36.68 -0.70 -11.58
C ALA A 160 -35.16 -0.63 -11.34
N ASP A 161 -34.36 -0.62 -12.41
CA ASP A 161 -32.90 -0.48 -12.33
C ASP A 161 -32.52 0.84 -11.65
N PHE A 162 -33.20 1.94 -12.02
CA PHE A 162 -32.97 3.26 -11.43
C PHE A 162 -33.30 3.30 -9.92
N VAL A 163 -34.45 2.79 -9.50
CA VAL A 163 -34.85 2.77 -8.08
C VAL A 163 -33.88 1.95 -7.25
N ILE A 164 -33.50 0.77 -7.74
CA ILE A 164 -32.55 -0.11 -7.05
C ILE A 164 -31.16 0.53 -6.98
N GLY A 165 -30.72 1.16 -8.07
CA GLY A 165 -29.46 1.90 -8.13
C GLY A 165 -29.42 3.08 -7.16
N LEU A 166 -30.50 3.86 -7.06
CA LEU A 166 -30.58 5.00 -6.16
C LEU A 166 -30.55 4.57 -4.68
N ILE A 167 -31.31 3.53 -4.33
CA ILE A 167 -31.31 2.97 -2.96
C ILE A 167 -29.93 2.38 -2.64
N GLY A 168 -29.33 1.64 -3.57
CA GLY A 168 -27.99 1.07 -3.43
C GLY A 168 -26.92 2.15 -3.20
N LEU A 169 -27.00 3.25 -3.95
CA LEU A 169 -26.09 4.39 -3.81
C LEU A 169 -26.16 5.02 -2.41
N ILE A 170 -27.38 5.24 -1.90
CA ILE A 170 -27.61 5.78 -0.54
C ILE A 170 -27.06 4.82 0.53
N LEU A 171 -27.26 3.50 0.34
CA LEU A 171 -26.74 2.49 1.25
C LEU A 171 -25.21 2.46 1.30
N VAL A 172 -24.54 2.64 0.15
CA VAL A 172 -23.08 2.74 0.11
C VAL A 172 -22.61 3.96 0.90
N PHE A 173 -23.21 5.15 0.70
CA PHE A 173 -22.84 6.34 1.47
C PHE A 173 -23.03 6.15 2.99
N GLU A 174 -24.15 5.57 3.39
CA GLU A 174 -24.43 5.30 4.81
C GLU A 174 -23.48 4.25 5.40
N ALA A 175 -23.16 3.18 4.65
CA ALA A 175 -22.17 2.20 5.07
C ALA A 175 -20.78 2.84 5.21
N THR A 176 -20.38 3.70 4.28
CA THR A 176 -19.08 4.40 4.32
C THR A 176 -19.01 5.36 5.51
N ARG A 177 -20.11 6.08 5.79
CA ARG A 177 -20.23 6.92 6.98
C ARG A 177 -20.01 6.13 8.26
N ARG A 178 -20.56 4.92 8.36
CA ARG A 178 -20.43 4.06 9.54
C ARG A 178 -19.04 3.46 9.70
N ALA A 179 -18.44 2.98 8.61
CA ALA A 179 -17.16 2.28 8.66
C ALA A 179 -15.97 3.23 8.84
N ILE A 180 -16.01 4.42 8.21
CA ILE A 180 -14.84 5.29 8.03
C ILE A 180 -15.09 6.70 8.57
N GLY A 181 -16.35 7.12 8.65
CA GLY A 181 -16.76 8.44 9.09
C GLY A 181 -17.21 9.34 7.94
N TRP A 182 -17.39 10.62 8.23
CA TRP A 182 -18.03 11.58 7.32
C TRP A 182 -17.17 12.06 6.14
N ILE A 183 -15.85 11.91 6.22
CA ILE A 183 -14.95 12.55 5.26
C ILE A 183 -15.12 11.97 3.85
N VAL A 184 -15.06 10.65 3.70
CA VAL A 184 -15.17 9.97 2.39
C VAL A 184 -16.56 10.15 1.75
N PRO A 185 -17.68 9.99 2.48
CA PRO A 185 -19.00 10.29 1.95
C PRO A 185 -19.17 11.75 1.53
N ILE A 186 -18.68 12.71 2.33
CA ILE A 186 -18.76 14.13 1.97
C ILE A 186 -17.96 14.42 0.71
N LEU A 187 -16.76 13.84 0.60
CA LEU A 187 -15.93 13.97 -0.60
C LEU A 187 -16.67 13.41 -1.83
N ALA A 188 -17.20 12.20 -1.75
CA ALA A 188 -17.94 11.59 -2.85
C ALA A 188 -19.24 12.36 -3.19
N LEU A 189 -19.99 12.83 -2.19
CA LEU A 189 -21.14 13.72 -2.38
C LEU A 189 -20.74 15.04 -3.05
N SER A 190 -19.54 15.57 -2.77
CA SER A 190 -19.06 16.80 -3.42
C SER A 190 -18.80 16.58 -4.91
N PHE A 191 -18.27 15.42 -5.33
CA PHE A 191 -18.12 15.06 -6.74
C PHE A 191 -19.48 14.81 -7.42
N VAL A 192 -20.43 14.14 -6.73
CA VAL A 192 -21.82 13.98 -7.23
C VAL A 192 -22.48 15.35 -7.42
N ALA A 193 -22.38 16.22 -6.43
CA ALA A 193 -22.95 17.57 -6.47
C ALA A 193 -22.30 18.42 -7.55
N HIS A 194 -20.98 18.31 -7.74
CA HIS A 194 -20.25 18.99 -8.81
C HIS A 194 -20.73 18.53 -10.20
N ALA A 195 -20.84 17.21 -10.43
CA ALA A 195 -21.32 16.66 -11.69
C ALA A 195 -22.75 17.11 -12.02
N TYR A 196 -23.61 17.17 -11.01
CA TYR A 196 -24.98 17.66 -11.15
C TYR A 196 -25.04 19.19 -11.34
N TYR A 197 -24.18 19.95 -10.65
CA TYR A 197 -24.09 21.39 -10.85
C TYR A 197 -23.66 21.73 -12.29
N CYS A 198 -22.66 21.02 -12.83
CA CYS A 198 -22.26 21.14 -14.23
C CYS A 198 -23.41 20.82 -15.20
N TYR A 199 -24.28 19.86 -14.85
CA TYR A 199 -25.50 19.58 -15.62
C TYR A 199 -26.47 20.76 -15.56
N CYS A 200 -26.68 21.34 -14.39
CA CYS A 200 -27.53 22.52 -14.24
C CYS A 200 -26.99 23.75 -14.99
N THR A 201 -25.67 23.92 -15.07
CA THR A 201 -25.03 24.94 -15.90
C THR A 201 -25.31 24.73 -17.39
N GLN A 202 -25.24 23.49 -17.88
CA GLN A 202 -25.43 23.16 -19.30
C GLN A 202 -26.91 23.19 -19.72
N GLU A 203 -27.79 22.61 -18.92
CA GLU A 203 -29.21 22.45 -19.25
C GLU A 203 -30.04 23.69 -18.87
N TYR A 204 -29.80 24.24 -17.67
CA TYR A 204 -30.60 25.32 -17.09
C TYR A 204 -29.88 26.68 -17.09
N SER A 205 -28.73 26.81 -17.78
CA SER A 205 -27.94 28.04 -17.88
C SER A 205 -27.55 28.65 -16.53
N TRP A 206 -27.28 27.82 -15.51
CA TRP A 206 -26.74 28.29 -14.23
C TRP A 206 -25.38 28.98 -14.39
N PRO A 207 -24.95 29.84 -13.45
CA PRO A 207 -23.64 30.48 -13.49
C PRO A 207 -22.52 29.44 -13.65
N SER A 208 -21.63 29.66 -14.62
CA SER A 208 -20.49 28.77 -14.85
C SER A 208 -19.56 28.78 -13.64
N LEU A 209 -19.03 27.59 -13.32
CA LEU A 209 -18.05 27.46 -12.26
C LEU A 209 -16.76 28.21 -12.64
N PRO A 210 -16.12 28.91 -11.70
CA PRO A 210 -14.78 29.46 -11.90
C PRO A 210 -13.79 28.38 -12.35
N GLY A 211 -12.78 28.75 -13.14
CA GLY A 211 -11.80 27.79 -13.69
C GLY A 211 -11.06 26.94 -12.64
N TRP A 212 -10.88 27.45 -11.41
CA TRP A 212 -10.29 26.70 -10.30
C TRP A 212 -11.19 25.59 -9.72
N MET A 213 -12.49 25.57 -10.06
CA MET A 213 -13.46 24.54 -9.66
C MET A 213 -13.65 23.45 -10.73
N LEU A 214 -12.80 23.39 -11.76
CA LEU A 214 -12.76 22.32 -12.76
C LEU A 214 -14.14 22.08 -13.44
N PRO A 215 -14.65 23.03 -14.25
CA PRO A 215 -15.96 22.94 -14.90
C PRO A 215 -16.08 21.78 -15.93
N GLY A 216 -16.54 20.61 -15.49
CA GLY A 216 -16.69 19.37 -16.29
C GLY A 216 -17.95 19.26 -17.16
N THR A 217 -18.08 18.13 -17.85
CA THR A 217 -19.34 17.75 -18.54
C THR A 217 -20.40 17.37 -17.50
N GLY A 218 -21.55 18.03 -17.55
CA GLY A 218 -22.67 17.75 -16.65
C GLY A 218 -23.28 16.37 -16.85
N LYS A 219 -23.78 15.76 -15.76
CA LYS A 219 -24.52 14.49 -15.79
C LYS A 219 -25.87 14.60 -15.08
N SER A 220 -26.92 14.05 -15.69
CA SER A 220 -28.25 14.00 -15.09
C SER A 220 -28.30 12.99 -13.92
N VAL A 221 -29.33 13.05 -13.07
CA VAL A 221 -29.45 12.10 -11.94
C VAL A 221 -29.52 10.64 -12.39
N PRO A 222 -30.30 10.27 -13.44
CA PRO A 222 -30.27 8.91 -14.00
C PRO A 222 -28.88 8.49 -14.49
N ASP A 223 -28.15 9.36 -15.18
CA ASP A 223 -26.80 9.05 -15.67
C ASP A 223 -25.83 8.81 -14.51
N ILE A 224 -25.91 9.65 -13.46
CA ILE A 224 -25.09 9.49 -12.26
C ILE A 224 -25.39 8.13 -11.62
N VAL A 225 -26.66 7.78 -11.38
CA VAL A 225 -27.03 6.51 -10.76
C VAL A 225 -26.61 5.32 -11.63
N SER A 226 -26.79 5.41 -12.95
CA SER A 226 -26.37 4.35 -13.88
C SER A 226 -24.86 4.14 -13.83
N THR A 227 -24.06 5.19 -14.02
CA THR A 227 -22.60 5.08 -14.02
C THR A 227 -22.04 4.66 -12.66
N THR A 228 -22.60 5.18 -11.57
CA THR A 228 -22.02 4.99 -10.23
C THR A 228 -22.43 3.68 -9.55
N TYR A 229 -23.59 3.11 -9.85
CA TYR A 229 -24.04 1.88 -9.19
C TYR A 229 -24.31 0.72 -10.16
N LEU A 230 -24.91 0.98 -11.33
CA LEU A 230 -25.33 -0.09 -12.24
C LEU A 230 -24.21 -0.54 -13.20
N GLN A 231 -23.31 0.36 -13.56
CA GLN A 231 -22.20 0.10 -14.49
C GLN A 231 -20.91 -0.34 -13.78
N THR A 232 -19.96 -0.85 -14.57
CA THR A 232 -18.64 -1.33 -14.14
C THR A 232 -17.63 -0.21 -13.88
N LEU A 233 -18.00 1.06 -14.05
CA LEU A 233 -17.12 2.21 -13.71
C LEU A 233 -17.30 2.68 -12.26
N GLY A 234 -18.43 2.34 -11.64
CA GLY A 234 -18.83 2.83 -10.31
C GLY A 234 -18.42 1.91 -9.16
N VAL A 235 -19.38 1.64 -8.26
CA VAL A 235 -19.24 0.81 -7.05
C VAL A 235 -18.62 -0.56 -7.35
N PHE A 236 -19.01 -1.20 -8.45
CA PHE A 236 -18.52 -2.52 -8.87
C PHE A 236 -17.36 -2.42 -9.87
N GLY A 237 -16.64 -1.31 -9.88
CA GLY A 237 -15.58 -1.05 -10.86
C GLY A 237 -14.18 -1.37 -10.41
N GLN A 238 -13.21 -0.67 -11.01
CA GLN A 238 -11.79 -0.91 -10.80
C GLN A 238 -11.42 -0.93 -9.31
N ALA A 239 -12.02 -0.04 -8.50
CA ALA A 239 -11.78 0.02 -7.07
C ALA A 239 -12.16 -1.24 -6.30
N ALA A 240 -13.35 -1.78 -6.55
CA ALA A 240 -13.77 -3.02 -5.94
C ALA A 240 -12.95 -4.20 -6.46
N SER A 241 -12.67 -4.24 -7.78
CA SER A 241 -11.87 -5.29 -8.43
C SER A 241 -10.50 -5.47 -7.78
N VAL A 242 -9.83 -4.35 -7.61
CA VAL A 242 -8.53 -4.23 -6.94
C VAL A 242 -8.58 -4.74 -5.49
N MET A 243 -9.62 -4.36 -4.73
CA MET A 243 -9.77 -4.79 -3.33
C MET A 243 -9.99 -6.29 -3.25
N PHE A 244 -10.82 -6.80 -4.15
CA PHE A 244 -11.21 -8.19 -4.22
C PHE A 244 -10.04 -9.11 -4.61
N LYS A 245 -9.35 -8.80 -5.71
CA LYS A 245 -8.30 -9.65 -6.30
C LYS A 245 -6.99 -9.66 -5.50
N TYR A 246 -6.64 -8.52 -4.90
CA TYR A 246 -5.32 -8.35 -4.29
C TYR A 246 -5.43 -8.04 -2.80
N VAL A 247 -6.09 -6.93 -2.44
CA VAL A 247 -5.98 -6.36 -1.09
C VAL A 247 -6.54 -7.25 -0.01
N PHE A 248 -7.75 -7.75 -0.23
CA PHE A 248 -8.45 -8.53 0.77
C PHE A 248 -7.71 -9.84 1.06
N LEU A 249 -7.08 -10.44 0.04
CA LEU A 249 -6.26 -11.64 0.21
C LEU A 249 -5.04 -11.38 1.12
N PHE A 250 -4.40 -10.21 1.00
CA PHE A 250 -3.33 -9.78 1.93
C PHE A 250 -3.83 -9.54 3.35
N VAL A 251 -5.05 -9.01 3.51
CA VAL A 251 -5.67 -8.86 4.83
C VAL A 251 -5.91 -10.22 5.48
N VAL A 252 -6.40 -11.20 4.71
CA VAL A 252 -6.56 -12.58 5.18
C VAL A 252 -5.21 -13.16 5.59
N PHE A 253 -4.20 -13.08 4.71
CA PHE A 253 -2.84 -13.51 5.01
C PHE A 253 -2.27 -12.87 6.29
N GLY A 254 -2.37 -11.54 6.41
CA GLY A 254 -1.88 -10.79 7.56
C GLY A 254 -2.53 -11.21 8.87
N ALA A 255 -3.85 -11.43 8.87
CA ALA A 255 -4.58 -11.90 10.05
C ALA A 255 -4.20 -13.33 10.46
N PHE A 256 -4.01 -14.24 9.50
CA PHE A 256 -3.52 -15.59 9.77
C PHE A 256 -2.09 -15.58 10.31
N LEU A 257 -1.24 -14.70 9.78
CA LEU A 257 0.13 -14.51 10.24
C LEU A 257 0.17 -13.93 11.65
N GLU A 258 -0.66 -12.93 11.95
CA GLU A 258 -0.80 -12.36 13.30
C GLU A 258 -1.22 -13.42 14.32
N MET A 259 -2.23 -14.23 13.97
CA MET A 259 -2.69 -15.33 14.82
C MET A 259 -1.66 -16.46 15.01
N SER A 260 -0.68 -16.57 14.11
CA SER A 260 0.43 -17.50 14.28
C SER A 260 1.40 -17.10 15.41
N GLY A 261 1.25 -15.89 15.99
CA GLY A 261 2.15 -15.36 17.02
C GLY A 261 3.30 -14.51 16.47
N ALA A 262 3.29 -14.23 15.15
CA ALA A 262 4.35 -13.48 14.48
C ALA A 262 4.57 -12.08 15.07
N THR A 263 3.52 -11.40 15.53
CA THR A 263 3.63 -10.06 16.13
C THR A 263 4.50 -10.07 17.40
N GLN A 264 4.29 -11.03 18.29
CA GLN A 264 5.11 -11.16 19.50
C GLN A 264 6.56 -11.48 19.16
N PHE A 265 6.76 -12.37 18.19
CA PHE A 265 8.10 -12.67 17.68
C PHE A 265 8.82 -11.41 17.15
N ILE A 266 8.12 -10.56 16.38
CA ILE A 266 8.67 -9.32 15.84
C ILE A 266 9.08 -8.34 16.95
N ILE A 267 8.23 -8.18 17.98
CA ILE A 267 8.53 -7.31 19.12
C ILE A 267 9.71 -7.87 19.94
N ASP A 268 9.68 -9.17 20.30
CA ASP A 268 10.78 -9.85 20.99
C ASP A 268 12.11 -9.72 20.23
N PHE A 269 12.06 -9.86 18.90
CA PHE A 269 13.23 -9.68 18.04
C PHE A 269 13.74 -8.24 18.07
N ALA A 270 12.85 -7.26 17.92
CA ALA A 270 13.23 -5.85 17.94
C ALA A 270 13.80 -5.43 19.32
N GLU A 271 13.25 -5.93 20.42
CA GLU A 271 13.76 -5.73 21.79
C GLU A 271 15.17 -6.30 21.96
N ARG A 272 15.47 -7.46 21.37
CA ARG A 272 16.82 -8.03 21.41
C ARG A 272 17.83 -7.19 20.64
N VAL A 273 17.43 -6.64 19.50
CA VAL A 273 18.31 -5.82 18.66
C VAL A 273 18.57 -4.45 19.30
N PHE A 274 17.56 -3.80 19.89
CA PHE A 274 17.66 -2.39 20.31
C PHE A 274 17.33 -2.08 21.78
N GLY A 275 16.83 -3.03 22.56
CA GLY A 275 16.32 -2.81 23.93
C GLY A 275 17.34 -2.18 24.88
N ASN A 276 18.61 -2.58 24.79
CA ASN A 276 19.71 -2.03 25.62
C ASN A 276 20.34 -0.74 25.06
N SER A 277 19.85 -0.20 23.93
CA SER A 277 20.39 1.03 23.35
C SER A 277 19.70 2.28 23.93
N PRO A 278 20.33 3.46 23.89
CA PRO A 278 19.67 4.72 24.30
C PRO A 278 18.42 4.96 23.44
N GLY A 279 17.28 5.13 24.12
CA GLY A 279 15.96 5.18 23.47
C GLY A 279 15.44 3.83 22.99
N GLY A 280 15.90 2.72 23.58
CA GLY A 280 15.60 1.35 23.19
C GLY A 280 14.13 1.09 22.88
N PRO A 281 13.20 1.33 23.81
CA PRO A 281 11.76 1.12 23.57
C PRO A 281 11.19 1.80 22.35
N ALA A 282 11.63 3.03 22.08
CA ALA A 282 11.14 3.79 20.96
C ALA A 282 11.74 3.28 19.64
N LYS A 283 13.00 2.80 19.64
CA LYS A 283 13.60 2.10 18.50
C LYS A 283 12.95 0.74 18.23
N VAL A 284 12.57 0.02 19.29
CA VAL A 284 11.78 -1.21 19.20
C VAL A 284 10.44 -0.92 18.55
N SER A 285 9.76 0.16 18.96
CA SER A 285 8.53 0.61 18.30
C SER A 285 8.74 0.88 16.81
N VAL A 286 9.84 1.54 16.44
CA VAL A 286 10.15 1.87 15.04
C VAL A 286 10.40 0.62 14.20
N LEU A 287 11.30 -0.28 14.64
CA LEU A 287 11.61 -1.51 13.91
C LEU A 287 10.40 -2.45 13.89
N GLY A 288 9.76 -2.66 15.03
CA GLY A 288 8.61 -3.55 15.17
C GLY A 288 7.42 -3.10 14.31
N SER A 289 7.11 -1.80 14.32
CA SER A 289 6.05 -1.24 13.46
C SER A 289 6.43 -1.30 11.98
N GLY A 290 7.72 -1.14 11.62
CA GLY A 290 8.16 -1.30 10.24
C GLY A 290 7.96 -2.71 9.71
N LEU A 291 8.39 -3.71 10.48
CA LEU A 291 8.22 -5.12 10.13
C LEU A 291 6.73 -5.52 10.12
N MET A 292 5.98 -5.21 11.18
CA MET A 292 4.55 -5.52 11.27
C MET A 292 3.71 -4.78 10.23
N GLY A 293 4.06 -3.53 9.93
CA GLY A 293 3.38 -2.70 8.95
C GLY A 293 3.63 -3.14 7.52
N SER A 294 4.83 -3.66 7.22
CA SER A 294 5.11 -4.27 5.92
C SER A 294 4.08 -5.36 5.63
N LEU A 295 3.79 -6.22 6.61
CA LEU A 295 2.90 -7.39 6.51
C LEU A 295 1.41 -7.02 6.46
N SER A 296 0.98 -6.13 7.35
CA SER A 296 -0.45 -5.80 7.51
C SER A 296 -0.95 -4.80 6.48
N GLY A 297 -0.07 -3.97 5.90
CA GLY A 297 -0.43 -2.93 4.93
C GLY A 297 -1.39 -1.87 5.48
N SER A 298 -1.66 -1.84 6.79
CA SER A 298 -2.63 -0.96 7.44
C SER A 298 -1.97 -0.21 8.59
N ALA A 299 -1.84 1.12 8.43
CA ALA A 299 -1.26 2.00 9.44
C ALA A 299 -2.04 1.95 10.77
N VAL A 300 -3.37 1.86 10.71
CA VAL A 300 -4.24 1.84 11.90
C VAL A 300 -4.14 0.49 12.61
N ALA A 301 -4.22 -0.62 11.89
CA ALA A 301 -4.08 -1.95 12.49
C ALA A 301 -2.69 -2.13 13.11
N ASN A 302 -1.66 -1.67 12.43
CA ASN A 302 -0.29 -1.69 12.92
C ASN A 302 -0.12 -0.85 14.19
N ALA A 303 -0.68 0.38 14.22
CA ALA A 303 -0.69 1.23 15.40
C ALA A 303 -1.41 0.58 16.60
N VAL A 304 -2.51 -0.15 16.37
CA VAL A 304 -3.24 -0.85 17.43
C VAL A 304 -2.46 -2.05 17.95
N THR A 305 -1.95 -2.89 17.05
CA THR A 305 -1.30 -4.16 17.40
C THR A 305 0.07 -3.94 18.02
N THR A 306 0.95 -3.16 17.39
CA THR A 306 2.29 -2.88 17.95
C THR A 306 2.24 -1.85 19.08
N GLY A 307 1.30 -0.91 19.03
CA GLY A 307 1.12 0.13 20.05
C GLY A 307 0.71 -0.45 21.41
N ALA A 308 -0.08 -1.52 21.43
CA ALA A 308 -0.48 -2.20 22.66
C ALA A 308 0.71 -2.63 23.52
N PHE A 309 1.84 -2.98 22.89
CA PHE A 309 3.08 -3.38 23.59
C PHE A 309 4.08 -2.23 23.70
N THR A 310 4.26 -1.46 22.62
CA THR A 310 5.36 -0.48 22.53
C THR A 310 5.05 0.84 23.23
N ILE A 311 3.79 1.26 23.30
CA ILE A 311 3.41 2.51 23.98
C ILE A 311 3.62 2.40 25.50
N PRO A 312 3.14 1.34 26.20
CA PRO A 312 3.45 1.15 27.62
C PRO A 312 4.96 1.10 27.89
N MET A 313 5.71 0.38 27.05
CA MET A 313 7.18 0.27 27.17
C MET A 313 7.87 1.65 27.06
N MET A 314 7.48 2.47 26.09
CA MET A 314 8.00 3.84 25.95
C MET A 314 7.63 4.73 27.15
N ARG A 315 6.39 4.64 27.62
CA ARG A 315 5.92 5.40 28.80
C ARG A 315 6.71 5.04 30.04
N ASN A 316 6.95 3.75 30.28
CA ASN A 316 7.72 3.28 31.42
C ASN A 316 9.20 3.73 31.39
N SER A 317 9.74 4.02 30.20
CA SER A 317 11.09 4.56 30.03
C SER A 317 11.17 6.10 30.05
N GLY A 318 10.05 6.80 30.29
CA GLY A 318 10.02 8.25 30.48
C GLY A 318 9.55 9.08 29.29
N PHE A 319 8.95 8.47 28.25
CA PHE A 319 8.31 9.23 27.17
C PHE A 319 6.91 9.70 27.57
N ASP A 320 6.57 10.94 27.22
CA ASP A 320 5.21 11.45 27.38
C ASP A 320 4.18 10.64 26.58
N ARG A 321 2.96 10.52 27.11
CA ARG A 321 1.85 9.76 26.48
C ARG A 321 1.64 10.11 25.00
N HIS A 322 1.53 11.41 24.70
CA HIS A 322 1.28 11.90 23.34
C HIS A 322 2.48 11.71 22.41
N ILE A 323 3.71 11.69 22.94
CA ILE A 323 4.92 11.43 22.17
C ILE A 323 5.05 9.94 21.86
N ALA A 324 4.83 9.07 22.85
CA ALA A 324 4.83 7.61 22.65
C ALA A 324 3.80 7.23 21.58
N GLY A 325 2.56 7.72 21.68
CA GLY A 325 1.55 7.53 20.65
C GLY A 325 1.93 8.14 19.29
N GLY A 326 2.62 9.28 19.28
CA GLY A 326 3.08 9.93 18.04
C GLY A 326 4.18 9.14 17.32
N ILE A 327 5.14 8.59 18.06
CA ILE A 327 6.22 7.74 17.52
C ILE A 327 5.63 6.46 16.93
N THR A 328 4.74 5.79 17.66
CA THR A 328 4.05 4.60 17.15
C THR A 328 3.24 4.91 15.90
N ALA A 329 2.47 6.01 15.87
CA ALA A 329 1.68 6.38 14.70
C ALA A 329 2.53 6.71 13.47
N ALA A 330 3.65 7.43 13.65
CA ALA A 330 4.62 7.72 12.60
C ALA A 330 5.24 6.43 12.04
N ALA A 331 5.75 5.58 12.94
CA ALA A 331 6.36 4.31 12.56
C ALA A 331 5.35 3.33 11.96
N ALA A 332 4.08 3.37 12.38
CA ALA A 332 3.05 2.49 11.86
C ALA A 332 2.63 2.88 10.43
N SER A 333 2.58 4.18 10.15
CA SER A 333 2.17 4.71 8.84
C SER A 333 3.22 4.48 7.76
N GLY A 334 4.50 4.50 8.11
CA GLY A 334 5.56 4.12 7.17
C GLY A 334 5.53 2.65 6.75
N GLY A 335 4.85 1.78 7.50
CA GLY A 335 4.99 0.34 7.36
C GLY A 335 4.49 -0.17 6.01
N ALA A 336 3.44 0.45 5.48
CA ALA A 336 2.91 0.11 4.16
C ALA A 336 3.86 0.49 3.01
N LEU A 337 4.88 1.31 3.27
CA LEU A 337 5.91 1.68 2.28
C LEU A 337 7.04 0.64 2.20
N VAL A 338 7.11 -0.30 3.15
CA VAL A 338 8.24 -1.23 3.28
C VAL A 338 7.95 -2.54 2.50
N PRO A 339 8.82 -2.93 1.55
CA PRO A 339 8.79 -4.27 0.93
C PRO A 339 9.04 -5.39 1.97
N PRO A 340 8.60 -6.64 1.75
CA PRO A 340 8.17 -7.25 0.49
C PRO A 340 6.66 -7.34 0.30
N VAL A 341 5.87 -7.05 1.34
CA VAL A 341 4.41 -7.07 1.23
C VAL A 341 3.91 -5.70 0.76
N MET A 342 4.55 -4.60 1.21
CA MET A 342 4.31 -3.20 0.78
C MET A 342 2.82 -2.85 0.63
N GLY A 343 2.03 -3.53 1.47
CA GLY A 343 0.59 -3.67 1.42
C GLY A 343 0.00 -3.88 0.03
N ALA A 344 -1.29 -3.58 -0.01
CA ALA A 344 -2.08 -3.55 -1.22
C ALA A 344 -1.72 -2.43 -2.21
N GLY A 345 -0.97 -1.41 -1.78
CA GLY A 345 -0.57 -0.27 -2.60
C GLY A 345 0.39 -0.62 -3.73
N ALA A 346 1.37 -1.50 -3.48
CA ALA A 346 2.28 -1.97 -4.51
C ALA A 346 1.55 -2.74 -5.64
N TYR A 347 0.47 -3.44 -5.31
CA TYR A 347 -0.36 -4.13 -6.32
C TYR A 347 -1.16 -3.16 -7.16
N MET A 348 -1.58 -2.03 -6.60
CA MET A 348 -2.27 -1.00 -7.37
C MET A 348 -1.37 -0.39 -8.43
N MET A 349 -0.09 -0.26 -8.11
CA MET A 349 0.90 0.20 -9.09
C MET A 349 1.02 -0.76 -10.27
N LEU A 350 0.85 -2.07 -10.07
CA LEU A 350 0.89 -3.03 -11.20
C LEU A 350 -0.25 -2.82 -12.19
N GLU A 351 -1.42 -2.44 -11.69
CA GLU A 351 -2.62 -2.26 -12.52
C GLU A 351 -2.66 -0.89 -13.20
N LEU A 352 -2.02 0.13 -12.60
CA LEU A 352 -2.17 1.54 -12.99
C LEU A 352 -0.91 2.17 -13.60
N VAL A 353 0.28 1.63 -13.35
CA VAL A 353 1.52 2.17 -13.91
C VAL A 353 1.62 1.71 -15.37
N GLU A 354 1.80 2.67 -16.26
CA GLU A 354 2.07 2.44 -17.68
C GLU A 354 3.44 3.03 -18.05
N PRO A 355 4.37 2.27 -18.64
CA PRO A 355 4.27 0.84 -19.02
C PRO A 355 4.16 -0.11 -17.82
N GLN A 356 3.60 -1.31 -18.04
CA GLN A 356 3.35 -2.28 -16.99
C GLN A 356 4.65 -2.68 -16.27
N VAL A 357 4.67 -2.51 -14.95
CA VAL A 357 5.79 -2.88 -14.09
C VAL A 357 5.51 -4.18 -13.34
N SER A 358 6.56 -4.96 -13.08
CA SER A 358 6.49 -6.14 -12.21
C SER A 358 6.51 -5.76 -10.73
N PHE A 359 5.95 -6.61 -9.87
CA PHE A 359 5.98 -6.42 -8.42
C PHE A 359 7.41 -6.23 -7.88
N LEU A 360 8.35 -7.01 -8.41
CA LEU A 360 9.74 -6.93 -7.99
C LEU A 360 10.38 -5.58 -8.36
N GLN A 361 9.99 -4.95 -9.47
CA GLN A 361 10.44 -3.61 -9.82
C GLN A 361 9.89 -2.57 -8.83
N VAL A 362 8.60 -2.65 -8.47
CA VAL A 362 7.99 -1.77 -7.47
C VAL A 362 8.69 -1.94 -6.11
N ALA A 363 8.89 -3.19 -5.68
CA ALA A 363 9.55 -3.51 -4.42
C ALA A 363 11.00 -3.01 -4.38
N LYS A 364 11.76 -3.17 -5.48
CA LYS A 364 13.12 -2.64 -5.59
C LYS A 364 13.13 -1.11 -5.52
N ALA A 365 12.22 -0.45 -6.24
CA ALA A 365 12.16 1.01 -6.27
C ALA A 365 11.77 1.64 -4.93
N ALA A 366 10.93 0.96 -4.15
CA ALA A 366 10.53 1.44 -2.82
C ALA A 366 11.55 1.13 -1.71
N LEU A 367 12.48 0.19 -1.91
CA LEU A 367 13.36 -0.31 -0.86
C LEU A 367 14.24 0.79 -0.23
N ILE A 368 14.97 1.55 -1.04
CA ILE A 368 15.85 2.62 -0.54
C ILE A 368 15.03 3.75 0.11
N PRO A 369 13.97 4.30 -0.53
CA PRO A 369 13.12 5.29 0.10
C PRO A 369 12.53 4.84 1.44
N ALA A 370 12.04 3.59 1.54
CA ALA A 370 11.49 3.04 2.76
C ALA A 370 12.55 2.91 3.87
N MET A 371 13.76 2.44 3.54
CA MET A 371 14.87 2.38 4.49
C MET A 371 15.27 3.77 4.98
N LEU A 372 15.33 4.78 4.10
CA LEU A 372 15.63 6.16 4.47
C LEU A 372 14.55 6.75 5.39
N TYR A 373 13.27 6.44 5.15
CA TYR A 373 12.19 6.86 6.03
C TYR A 373 12.34 6.28 7.44
N TYR A 374 12.52 4.96 7.57
CA TYR A 374 12.69 4.34 8.88
C TYR A 374 14.00 4.75 9.57
N TRP A 375 15.07 4.94 8.80
CA TRP A 375 16.32 5.49 9.29
C TRP A 375 16.15 6.90 9.86
N SER A 376 15.33 7.73 9.20
CA SER A 376 15.01 9.06 9.68
C SER A 376 14.28 9.04 11.04
N ILE A 377 13.22 8.23 11.16
CA ILE A 377 12.49 8.12 12.43
C ILE A 377 13.40 7.56 13.50
N PHE A 378 14.20 6.53 13.18
CA PHE A 378 15.18 5.96 14.10
C PHE A 378 16.14 7.01 14.65
N MET A 379 16.67 7.89 13.78
CA MET A 379 17.55 8.98 14.19
C MET A 379 16.83 10.04 15.02
N ILE A 380 15.65 10.49 14.61
CA ILE A 380 14.86 11.47 15.36
C ILE A 380 14.56 10.95 16.76
N VAL A 381 14.09 9.70 16.86
CA VAL A 381 13.78 9.04 18.13
C VAL A 381 15.04 8.87 18.98
N HIS A 382 16.17 8.49 18.38
CA HIS A 382 17.43 8.38 19.10
C HIS A 382 17.86 9.71 19.71
N TYR A 383 17.90 10.80 18.93
CA TYR A 383 18.28 12.11 19.44
C TYR A 383 17.25 12.67 20.44
N PHE A 384 15.97 12.46 20.19
CA PHE A 384 14.89 12.86 21.11
C PHE A 384 15.00 12.14 22.46
N SER A 385 15.27 10.84 22.45
CA SER A 385 15.44 10.05 23.69
C SER A 385 16.59 10.55 24.56
N ARG A 386 17.72 10.93 23.93
CA ARG A 386 18.87 11.50 24.63
C ARG A 386 18.57 12.88 25.23
N ARG A 387 17.70 13.66 24.59
CA ARG A 387 17.26 14.96 25.10
C ARG A 387 16.38 14.83 26.34
N VAL A 388 15.48 13.84 26.34
CA VAL A 388 14.55 13.60 27.46
C VAL A 388 15.22 12.83 28.61
N GLY A 389 16.39 12.23 28.36
CA GLY A 389 17.06 11.38 29.34
C GLY A 389 16.33 10.05 29.56
N ALA A 390 15.59 9.58 28.54
CA ALA A 390 14.83 8.34 28.61
C ALA A 390 15.77 7.18 28.94
N GLN A 391 15.49 6.46 30.03
CA GLN A 391 16.30 5.34 30.47
C GLN A 391 16.19 4.21 29.44
N ALA A 392 17.29 3.48 29.22
CA ALA A 392 17.17 2.18 28.57
C ALA A 392 16.16 1.36 29.39
N ALA A 393 15.28 0.62 28.73
CA ALA A 393 14.37 -0.26 29.46
C ALA A 393 15.23 -1.13 30.38
N ALA A 394 15.00 -1.05 31.69
CA ALA A 394 15.57 -1.99 32.63
C ALA A 394 15.09 -3.35 32.17
N ALA A 395 15.98 -4.08 31.51
CA ALA A 395 15.60 -5.25 30.78
C ALA A 395 14.98 -6.24 31.77
N ALA A 396 13.67 -6.51 31.63
CA ALA A 396 13.14 -7.83 31.97
C ALA A 396 13.67 -8.80 30.91
N GLN A 397 15.00 -8.92 30.85
CA GLN A 397 15.71 -9.76 29.91
C GLN A 397 15.55 -11.18 30.42
N ASP A 398 14.47 -11.84 30.02
CA ASP A 398 14.48 -13.29 29.96
C ASP A 398 15.24 -13.71 28.69
N THR A 399 16.57 -13.46 28.70
CA THR A 399 17.51 -13.84 27.63
C THR A 399 17.56 -15.35 27.39
N THR A 400 16.92 -16.14 28.25
CA THR A 400 16.90 -17.60 28.19
C THR A 400 15.99 -18.15 27.09
N LYS A 401 15.05 -17.35 26.56
CA LYS A 401 14.11 -17.81 25.54
C LYS A 401 14.79 -17.88 24.15
N PRO A 402 14.78 -19.03 23.44
CA PRO A 402 15.44 -19.14 22.13
C PRO A 402 14.83 -18.18 21.09
N ILE A 403 15.66 -17.59 20.22
CA ILE A 403 15.23 -16.70 19.11
C ILE A 403 14.39 -17.48 18.09
N TRP A 404 14.79 -18.71 17.80
CA TRP A 404 14.13 -19.60 16.84
C TRP A 404 13.01 -20.38 17.51
N ARG A 405 11.93 -19.68 17.86
CA ARG A 405 10.69 -20.34 18.25
C ARG A 405 9.92 -20.81 17.03
N PHE A 406 8.91 -21.63 17.25
CA PHE A 406 8.04 -22.12 16.18
C PHE A 406 7.39 -20.96 15.41
N GLU A 407 7.07 -19.86 16.09
CA GLU A 407 6.53 -18.63 15.50
C GLU A 407 7.49 -18.01 14.47
N ALA A 408 8.82 -18.08 14.71
CA ALA A 408 9.82 -17.60 13.78
C ALA A 408 9.87 -18.45 12.50
N ILE A 409 9.70 -19.77 12.63
CA ILE A 409 9.65 -20.70 11.49
C ILE A 409 8.39 -20.43 10.66
N VAL A 410 7.23 -20.24 11.29
CA VAL A 410 6.00 -19.87 10.58
C VAL A 410 6.16 -18.53 9.89
N PHE A 411 6.73 -17.53 10.58
CA PHE A 411 6.94 -16.20 10.03
C PHE A 411 7.88 -16.19 8.81
N PHE A 412 9.11 -16.67 8.97
CA PHE A 412 10.09 -16.70 7.87
C PHE A 412 9.73 -17.70 6.79
N GLY A 413 9.07 -18.82 7.13
CA GLY A 413 8.57 -19.79 6.17
C GLY A 413 7.49 -19.18 5.27
N ALA A 414 6.48 -18.54 5.86
CA ALA A 414 5.43 -17.86 5.11
C ALA A 414 5.98 -16.72 4.25
N LEU A 415 6.81 -15.85 4.84
CA LEU A 415 7.43 -14.74 4.12
C LEU A 415 8.37 -15.22 3.01
N GLY A 416 9.13 -16.29 3.25
CA GLY A 416 10.03 -16.91 2.29
C GLY A 416 9.28 -17.50 1.09
N VAL A 417 8.15 -18.17 1.32
CA VAL A 417 7.27 -18.65 0.23
C VAL A 417 6.68 -17.48 -0.55
N LEU A 418 6.19 -16.44 0.13
CA LEU A 418 5.63 -15.25 -0.52
C LEU A 418 6.67 -14.58 -1.44
N VAL A 419 7.85 -14.25 -0.89
CA VAL A 419 8.93 -13.59 -1.63
C VAL A 419 9.47 -14.51 -2.73
N GLY A 420 9.65 -15.80 -2.44
CA GLY A 420 10.16 -16.78 -3.41
C GLY A 420 9.27 -16.91 -4.64
N LEU A 421 7.94 -17.00 -4.45
CA LEU A 421 6.99 -17.05 -5.56
C LEU A 421 6.99 -15.75 -6.38
N LEU A 422 7.09 -14.60 -5.73
CA LEU A 422 7.19 -13.30 -6.42
C LEU A 422 8.50 -13.15 -7.20
N VAL A 423 9.62 -13.62 -6.65
CA VAL A 423 10.92 -13.64 -7.34
C VAL A 423 10.87 -14.56 -8.56
N TRP A 424 10.13 -15.67 -8.48
CA TRP A 424 9.92 -16.58 -9.59
C TRP A 424 8.84 -16.09 -10.59
N SER A 425 8.42 -14.83 -10.47
CA SER A 425 7.46 -14.15 -11.37
C SER A 425 6.08 -14.81 -11.43
N PHE A 426 5.63 -15.39 -10.32
CA PHE A 426 4.24 -15.79 -10.15
C PHE A 426 3.36 -14.57 -9.91
N THR A 427 2.07 -14.70 -10.24
CA THR A 427 1.10 -13.65 -9.94
C THR A 427 1.01 -13.41 -8.42
N PRO A 428 0.75 -12.17 -7.99
CA PRO A 428 0.65 -11.84 -6.57
C PRO A 428 -0.33 -12.70 -5.78
N PHE A 429 -1.53 -12.93 -6.32
CA PHE A 429 -2.55 -13.70 -5.60
C PHE A 429 -2.12 -15.17 -5.42
N LYS A 430 -1.42 -15.77 -6.40
CA LYS A 430 -0.81 -17.10 -6.25
C LYS A 430 0.26 -17.09 -5.17
N ALA A 431 1.09 -16.04 -5.10
CA ALA A 431 2.12 -15.90 -4.08
C ALA A 431 1.55 -15.80 -2.65
N VAL A 432 0.50 -14.98 -2.45
CA VAL A 432 -0.17 -14.86 -1.15
C VAL A 432 -0.86 -16.15 -0.77
N THR A 433 -1.58 -16.75 -1.71
CA THR A 433 -2.27 -18.00 -1.39
C THR A 433 -1.26 -19.08 -1.05
N GLY A 434 -0.16 -19.22 -1.80
CA GLY A 434 0.97 -20.09 -1.46
C GLY A 434 1.57 -19.82 -0.07
N SER A 435 1.67 -18.55 0.33
CA SER A 435 2.12 -18.19 1.68
C SER A 435 1.10 -18.56 2.77
N LEU A 436 -0.19 -18.39 2.50
CA LEU A 436 -1.27 -18.82 3.39
C LEU A 436 -1.29 -20.35 3.54
N ILE A 437 -1.01 -21.11 2.46
CA ILE A 437 -0.80 -22.55 2.51
C ILE A 437 0.32 -22.86 3.51
N ALA A 438 1.46 -22.18 3.39
CA ALA A 438 2.60 -22.39 4.27
C ALA A 438 2.24 -22.11 5.74
N ILE A 439 1.50 -21.02 6.02
CA ILE A 439 1.02 -20.72 7.39
C ILE A 439 0.14 -21.85 7.90
N LEU A 440 -0.88 -22.26 7.14
CA LEU A 440 -1.85 -23.26 7.58
C LEU A 440 -1.19 -24.63 7.79
N PHE A 441 -0.32 -25.03 6.86
CA PHE A 441 0.43 -26.28 6.93
C PHE A 441 1.39 -26.30 8.12
N LEU A 442 2.20 -25.25 8.31
CA LEU A 442 3.09 -25.15 9.46
C LEU A 442 2.30 -25.07 10.77
N SER A 443 1.14 -24.40 10.79
CA SER A 443 0.30 -24.28 11.99
C SER A 443 -0.14 -25.65 12.55
N ILE A 444 -0.29 -26.69 11.71
CA ILE A 444 -0.62 -28.06 12.17
C ILE A 444 0.38 -28.56 13.22
N PHE A 445 1.66 -28.19 13.09
CA PHE A 445 2.74 -28.65 13.97
C PHE A 445 2.93 -27.77 15.21
N ARG A 446 2.13 -26.72 15.39
CA ARG A 446 2.21 -25.84 16.56
C ARG A 446 1.79 -26.58 17.83
N LYS A 447 2.70 -26.69 18.79
CA LYS A 447 2.47 -27.38 20.08
C LYS A 447 1.41 -26.71 20.94
N GLU A 448 1.21 -25.40 20.79
CA GLU A 448 0.28 -24.58 21.59
C GLU A 448 -1.19 -24.73 21.18
N LEU A 449 -1.46 -25.19 19.95
CA LEU A 449 -2.79 -25.70 19.63
C LEU A 449 -2.96 -26.96 20.48
N LYS A 450 -3.89 -26.93 21.44
CA LYS A 450 -4.27 -28.06 22.33
C LYS A 450 -4.87 -29.27 21.56
N MET A 451 -4.31 -29.58 20.39
CA MET A 451 -4.63 -30.71 19.55
C MET A 451 -3.77 -31.90 19.97
N GLY A 452 -4.41 -33.04 20.21
CA GLY A 452 -3.71 -34.31 20.32
C GLY A 452 -2.99 -34.67 19.00
N THR A 453 -2.08 -35.64 19.06
CA THR A 453 -1.31 -36.11 17.89
C THR A 453 -2.22 -36.65 16.77
N GLY A 454 -3.35 -37.28 17.11
CA GLY A 454 -4.31 -37.85 16.14
C GLY A 454 -4.89 -36.84 15.14
N PRO A 455 -5.57 -35.77 15.59
CA PRO A 455 -6.08 -34.71 14.72
C PRO A 455 -5.03 -34.04 13.82
N ARG A 456 -3.78 -33.91 14.29
CA ARG A 456 -2.69 -33.35 13.50
C ARG A 456 -2.33 -34.25 12.31
N VAL A 457 -2.22 -35.55 12.57
CA VAL A 457 -1.97 -36.55 11.52
C VAL A 457 -3.14 -36.62 10.54
N LEU A 458 -4.38 -36.52 11.03
CA LEU A 458 -5.57 -36.47 10.17
C LEU A 458 -5.57 -35.23 9.26
N ALA A 459 -5.30 -34.04 9.80
CA ALA A 459 -5.21 -32.81 9.01
C ALA A 459 -4.14 -32.90 7.92
N PHE A 460 -2.96 -33.43 8.28
CA PHE A 460 -1.87 -33.67 7.35
C PHE A 460 -2.25 -34.68 6.26
N ALA A 461 -2.87 -35.81 6.65
CA ALA A 461 -3.32 -36.83 5.72
C ALA A 461 -4.37 -36.29 4.75
N VAL A 462 -5.38 -35.54 5.24
CA VAL A 462 -6.40 -34.90 4.40
C VAL A 462 -5.76 -33.94 3.40
N PHE A 463 -4.83 -33.10 3.85
CA PHE A 463 -4.15 -32.16 2.98
C PHE A 463 -3.34 -32.86 1.86
N VAL A 464 -2.48 -33.82 2.22
CA VAL A 464 -1.63 -34.52 1.26
C VAL A 464 -2.46 -35.39 0.31
N THR A 465 -3.43 -36.15 0.82
CA THR A 465 -4.30 -36.99 -0.03
C THR A 465 -5.10 -36.14 -1.02
N THR A 466 -5.67 -35.02 -0.57
CA THR A 466 -6.40 -34.11 -1.46
C THR A 466 -5.48 -33.52 -2.53
N ALA A 467 -4.30 -33.02 -2.14
CA ALA A 467 -3.35 -32.45 -3.09
C ALA A 467 -2.91 -33.48 -4.14
N VAL A 468 -2.60 -34.71 -3.72
CA VAL A 468 -2.19 -35.79 -4.63
C VAL A 468 -3.36 -36.24 -5.52
N THR A 469 -4.56 -36.42 -4.97
CA THR A 469 -5.74 -36.80 -5.79
C THR A 469 -6.06 -35.73 -6.82
N HIS A 470 -6.07 -34.45 -6.44
CA HIS A 470 -6.30 -33.37 -7.39
C HIS A 470 -5.22 -33.38 -8.50
N GLN A 471 -3.95 -33.56 -8.12
CA GLN A 471 -2.86 -33.67 -9.08
C GLN A 471 -3.03 -34.85 -10.05
N LEU A 472 -3.53 -35.99 -9.59
CA LEU A 472 -3.70 -37.18 -10.43
C LEU A 472 -4.91 -37.09 -11.38
N PHE A 473 -5.98 -36.40 -10.97
CA PHE A 473 -7.24 -36.36 -11.72
C PHE A 473 -7.43 -35.10 -12.58
N PHE A 474 -6.84 -33.97 -12.17
CA PHE A 474 -7.12 -32.65 -12.77
C PHE A 474 -5.88 -31.93 -13.31
N ALA A 475 -4.66 -32.44 -13.08
CA ALA A 475 -3.48 -31.85 -13.72
C ALA A 475 -3.52 -32.13 -15.22
N GLU A 476 -3.52 -31.07 -16.03
CA GLU A 476 -3.34 -31.20 -17.47
C GLU A 476 -2.00 -31.88 -17.77
N THR A 477 -2.05 -32.98 -18.50
CA THR A 477 -0.84 -33.68 -18.95
C THR A 477 -0.22 -32.90 -20.10
N VAL A 478 0.77 -32.09 -19.80
CA VAL A 478 1.65 -31.46 -20.80
C VAL A 478 2.74 -32.47 -21.16
N ASP A 479 2.97 -32.71 -22.45
CA ASP A 479 3.92 -33.74 -22.93
C ASP A 479 5.38 -33.45 -22.51
N GLU A 480 5.77 -32.18 -22.43
CA GLU A 480 7.05 -31.72 -21.86
C GLU A 480 6.83 -30.50 -20.94
N PRO A 481 6.48 -30.70 -19.66
CA PRO A 481 6.23 -29.59 -18.76
C PRO A 481 7.57 -28.95 -18.37
N THR A 482 7.66 -27.63 -18.53
CA THR A 482 8.75 -26.88 -17.91
C THR A 482 8.71 -27.04 -16.38
N VAL A 483 9.85 -26.87 -15.70
CA VAL A 483 9.92 -26.89 -14.22
C VAL A 483 8.89 -25.94 -13.59
N ARG A 484 8.68 -24.77 -14.23
CA ARG A 484 7.70 -23.78 -13.80
C ARG A 484 6.27 -24.29 -13.91
N GLN A 485 5.88 -24.88 -15.04
CA GLN A 485 4.54 -25.44 -15.24
C GLN A 485 4.25 -26.61 -14.28
N SER A 486 5.24 -27.47 -14.05
CA SER A 486 5.14 -28.55 -13.06
C SER A 486 4.88 -27.99 -11.66
N PHE A 487 5.60 -26.94 -11.28
CA PHE A 487 5.41 -26.27 -10.00
C PHE A 487 4.07 -25.54 -9.91
N GLU A 488 3.63 -24.86 -10.98
CA GLU A 488 2.32 -24.21 -11.06
C GLU A 488 1.18 -25.21 -10.83
N SER A 489 1.24 -26.37 -11.47
CA SER A 489 0.27 -27.45 -11.30
C SER A 489 0.23 -27.97 -9.85
N ILE A 490 1.40 -28.19 -9.24
CA ILE A 490 1.49 -28.60 -7.82
C ILE A 490 0.90 -27.53 -6.90
N LEU A 491 1.21 -26.25 -7.17
CA LEU A 491 0.69 -25.13 -6.39
C LEU A 491 -0.84 -25.09 -6.47
N GLU A 492 -1.41 -25.23 -7.67
CA GLU A 492 -2.86 -25.25 -7.89
C GLU A 492 -3.56 -26.42 -7.19
N SER A 493 -2.99 -27.62 -7.24
CA SER A 493 -3.50 -28.77 -6.47
C SER A 493 -3.43 -28.55 -4.96
N THR A 494 -2.41 -27.84 -4.50
CA THR A 494 -2.26 -27.49 -3.08
C THR A 494 -3.26 -26.41 -2.65
N LEU A 495 -3.70 -25.52 -3.57
CA LEU A 495 -4.78 -24.56 -3.29
C LEU A 495 -6.08 -25.28 -2.93
N VAL A 496 -6.47 -26.29 -3.71
CA VAL A 496 -7.68 -27.10 -3.44
C VAL A 496 -7.58 -27.81 -2.09
N ALA A 497 -6.42 -28.41 -1.79
CA ALA A 497 -6.16 -29.04 -0.48
C ALA A 497 -6.30 -28.05 0.68
N THR A 498 -6.01 -26.78 0.45
CA THR A 498 -6.07 -25.72 1.47
C THR A 498 -7.49 -25.32 1.80
N PHE A 499 -8.40 -25.31 0.82
CA PHE A 499 -9.83 -25.17 1.09
C PHE A 499 -10.34 -26.27 2.02
N LEU A 500 -9.99 -27.53 1.74
CA LEU A 500 -10.37 -28.63 2.62
C LEU A 500 -9.72 -28.53 3.99
N LEU A 501 -8.48 -28.05 4.09
CA LEU A 501 -7.82 -27.83 5.37
C LEU A 501 -8.48 -26.70 6.19
N LEU A 502 -8.92 -25.63 5.54
CA LEU A 502 -9.70 -24.55 6.17
C LEU A 502 -11.05 -25.07 6.68
N VAL A 503 -11.77 -25.85 5.86
CA VAL A 503 -13.03 -26.49 6.26
C VAL A 503 -12.80 -27.46 7.42
N PHE A 504 -11.76 -28.29 7.35
CA PHE A 504 -11.38 -29.19 8.44
C PHE A 504 -11.07 -28.40 9.73
N GLY A 505 -10.32 -27.31 9.63
CA GLY A 505 -10.00 -26.43 10.75
C GLY A 505 -11.23 -25.77 11.38
N LEU A 506 -12.25 -25.45 10.58
CA LEU A 506 -13.53 -24.92 11.06
C LEU A 506 -14.39 -25.99 11.77
N VAL A 507 -14.32 -27.23 11.32
CA VAL A 507 -15.09 -28.36 11.89
C VAL A 507 -14.43 -28.90 13.15
N HIS A 508 -13.10 -28.95 13.20
CA HIS A 508 -12.38 -29.58 14.30
C HIS A 508 -12.42 -28.74 15.60
N PRO A 509 -12.92 -29.27 16.73
CA PRO A 509 -13.17 -28.49 17.95
C PRO A 509 -11.96 -27.72 18.51
N ALA A 510 -10.77 -28.28 18.37
CA ALA A 510 -9.55 -27.68 18.91
C ALA A 510 -8.94 -26.59 18.00
N TRP A 511 -9.24 -26.59 16.70
CA TRP A 511 -8.70 -25.60 15.75
C TRP A 511 -9.72 -24.52 15.39
N ARG A 512 -11.01 -24.86 15.48
CA ARG A 512 -12.15 -23.98 15.26
C ARG A 512 -12.02 -22.59 15.90
N PRO A 513 -11.69 -22.42 17.20
CA PRO A 513 -11.66 -21.08 17.80
C PRO A 513 -10.58 -20.20 17.17
N THR A 514 -9.41 -20.75 16.88
CA THR A 514 -8.30 -20.05 16.22
C THR A 514 -8.67 -19.69 14.78
N MET A 515 -9.23 -20.65 14.03
CA MET A 515 -9.64 -20.46 12.63
C MET A 515 -10.77 -19.42 12.50
N MET A 516 -11.79 -19.52 13.33
CA MET A 516 -12.90 -18.57 13.37
C MET A 516 -12.40 -17.18 13.73
N LYS A 517 -11.54 -17.05 14.75
CA LYS A 517 -10.98 -15.74 15.13
C LYS A 517 -10.15 -15.15 13.99
N ALA A 518 -9.42 -15.95 13.21
CA ALA A 518 -8.64 -15.47 12.06
C ALA A 518 -9.58 -14.91 10.99
N LEU A 519 -10.52 -15.72 10.53
CA LEU A 519 -11.44 -15.35 9.45
C LEU A 519 -12.35 -14.18 9.83
N VAL A 520 -12.82 -14.12 11.09
CA VAL A 520 -13.61 -12.99 11.60
C VAL A 520 -12.77 -11.73 11.71
N SER A 521 -11.51 -11.83 12.18
CA SER A 521 -10.59 -10.69 12.22
C SER A 521 -10.31 -10.14 10.82
N SER A 522 -10.01 -11.03 9.86
CA SER A 522 -9.80 -10.68 8.45
C SER A 522 -11.01 -9.97 7.85
N ALA A 523 -12.22 -10.53 8.05
CA ALA A 523 -13.44 -9.93 7.54
C ALA A 523 -13.70 -8.55 8.16
N ARG A 524 -13.56 -8.41 9.49
CA ARG A 524 -13.75 -7.11 10.17
C ARG A 524 -12.76 -6.05 9.69
N ALA A 525 -11.48 -6.41 9.55
CA ALA A 525 -10.48 -5.50 8.98
C ALA A 525 -10.81 -5.16 7.51
N GLY A 526 -11.31 -6.13 6.76
CA GLY A 526 -11.70 -5.98 5.36
C GLY A 526 -12.96 -5.15 5.12
N VAL A 527 -13.93 -5.11 6.05
CA VAL A 527 -15.18 -4.34 5.91
C VAL A 527 -14.92 -2.88 5.55
N SER A 528 -13.99 -2.22 6.26
CA SER A 528 -13.64 -0.83 5.96
C SER A 528 -13.05 -0.66 4.55
N LEU A 529 -12.33 -1.67 4.04
CA LEU A 529 -11.73 -1.64 2.70
C LEU A 529 -12.79 -1.83 1.60
N VAL A 530 -13.72 -2.76 1.80
CA VAL A 530 -14.82 -3.03 0.86
C VAL A 530 -15.72 -1.81 0.70
N VAL A 531 -16.12 -1.21 1.82
CA VAL A 531 -17.02 -0.07 1.81
C VAL A 531 -16.31 1.21 1.33
N ALA A 532 -15.01 1.36 1.64
CA ALA A 532 -14.19 2.44 1.08
C ALA A 532 -14.09 2.35 -0.44
N SER A 533 -13.80 1.17 -0.99
CA SER A 533 -13.63 0.99 -2.42
C SER A 533 -14.94 1.15 -3.19
N ALA A 534 -16.07 0.72 -2.62
CA ALA A 534 -17.39 1.00 -3.18
C ALA A 534 -17.63 2.52 -3.32
N CYS A 535 -17.35 3.30 -2.25
CA CYS A 535 -17.53 4.74 -2.28
C CYS A 535 -16.54 5.46 -3.19
N VAL A 536 -15.28 5.01 -3.25
CA VAL A 536 -14.29 5.58 -4.18
C VAL A 536 -14.57 5.18 -5.61
N GLY A 537 -15.18 4.02 -5.85
CA GLY A 537 -15.75 3.65 -7.16
C GLY A 537 -16.77 4.67 -7.66
N ILE A 538 -17.62 5.21 -6.78
CA ILE A 538 -18.53 6.31 -7.13
C ILE A 538 -17.74 7.54 -7.60
N ILE A 539 -16.68 7.91 -6.87
CA ILE A 539 -15.83 9.07 -7.24
C ILE A 539 -15.17 8.83 -8.60
N ILE A 540 -14.55 7.67 -8.80
CA ILE A 540 -13.86 7.30 -10.04
C ILE A 540 -14.84 7.31 -11.22
N GLY A 541 -16.01 6.69 -11.07
CA GLY A 541 -17.04 6.68 -12.11
C GLY A 541 -17.50 8.08 -12.52
N ILE A 542 -17.66 8.99 -11.56
CA ILE A 542 -18.00 10.40 -11.84
C ILE A 542 -16.84 11.11 -12.53
N VAL A 543 -15.63 11.00 -11.99
CA VAL A 543 -14.43 11.66 -12.50
C VAL A 543 -14.16 11.28 -13.94
N GLN A 544 -14.26 9.98 -14.26
CA GLN A 544 -14.05 9.48 -15.62
C GLN A 544 -15.17 9.91 -16.57
N ASN A 545 -16.43 9.91 -16.12
CA ASN A 545 -17.57 10.27 -16.98
C ASN A 545 -17.70 11.79 -17.21
N THR A 546 -17.28 12.62 -16.26
CA THR A 546 -17.35 14.10 -16.34
C THR A 546 -16.12 14.73 -16.98
N GLY A 547 -15.01 13.99 -17.08
CA GLY A 547 -13.74 14.50 -17.61
C GLY A 547 -12.99 15.44 -16.65
N ILE A 548 -13.33 15.44 -15.35
CA ILE A 548 -12.67 16.28 -14.33
C ILE A 548 -11.16 16.03 -14.29
N ALA A 549 -10.73 14.77 -14.47
CA ALA A 549 -9.32 14.41 -14.51
C ALA A 549 -8.56 15.21 -15.58
N ASN A 550 -9.13 15.36 -16.78
CA ASN A 550 -8.49 16.11 -17.87
C ASN A 550 -8.31 17.59 -17.54
N GLN A 551 -9.27 18.19 -16.84
CA GLN A 551 -9.18 19.60 -16.44
C GLN A 551 -8.20 19.81 -15.29
N PHE A 552 -8.17 18.86 -14.37
CA PHE A 552 -7.15 18.84 -13.33
C PHE A 552 -5.75 18.79 -13.95
N ASN A 553 -5.54 17.93 -14.95
CA ASN A 553 -4.27 17.85 -15.67
C ASN A 553 -3.95 19.17 -16.37
N ALA A 554 -4.91 19.80 -17.05
CA ALA A 554 -4.70 21.09 -17.70
C ALA A 554 -4.32 22.21 -16.69
N ALA A 555 -4.96 22.23 -15.51
CA ALA A 555 -4.68 23.22 -14.47
C ALA A 555 -3.27 23.07 -13.89
N ILE A 556 -2.80 21.83 -13.67
CA ILE A 556 -1.44 21.59 -13.18
C ILE A 556 -0.42 21.68 -14.31
N GLY A 557 -0.73 21.25 -15.54
CA GLY A 557 0.15 21.27 -16.70
C GLY A 557 0.74 22.66 -16.98
N GLY A 558 -0.08 23.72 -16.88
CA GLY A 558 0.44 25.09 -16.99
C GLY A 558 1.45 25.50 -15.91
N ILE A 559 1.38 24.87 -14.73
CA ILE A 559 2.37 25.03 -13.65
C ILE A 559 3.63 24.19 -13.97
N VAL A 560 3.47 23.00 -14.54
CA VAL A 560 4.59 22.10 -14.92
C VAL A 560 5.53 22.78 -15.90
N GLU A 561 5.00 23.47 -16.90
CA GLU A 561 5.80 24.20 -17.90
C GLU A 561 6.70 25.28 -17.28
N THR A 562 6.33 25.81 -16.09
CA THR A 562 7.09 26.86 -15.40
C THR A 562 8.00 26.33 -14.31
N ASN A 563 7.55 25.37 -13.48
CA ASN A 563 8.35 24.83 -12.39
C ASN A 563 7.84 23.45 -11.90
N LEU A 564 8.63 22.39 -12.14
CA LEU A 564 8.37 21.04 -11.66
C LEU A 564 8.18 20.96 -10.14
N PHE A 565 8.92 21.75 -9.35
CA PHE A 565 8.79 21.74 -7.88
C PHE A 565 7.41 22.20 -7.43
N LEU A 566 6.89 23.25 -8.08
CA LEU A 566 5.58 23.80 -7.74
C LEU A 566 4.45 22.85 -8.17
N ALA A 567 4.61 22.17 -9.30
CA ALA A 567 3.68 21.13 -9.74
C ALA A 567 3.64 19.96 -8.75
N LEU A 568 4.81 19.43 -8.34
CA LEU A 568 4.91 18.38 -7.34
C LEU A 568 4.33 18.81 -5.98
N PHE A 569 4.53 20.06 -5.58
CA PHE A 569 3.92 20.61 -4.38
C PHE A 569 2.38 20.68 -4.48
N GLY A 570 1.84 21.08 -5.63
CA GLY A 570 0.40 21.04 -5.91
C GLY A 570 -0.16 19.62 -5.84
N ILE A 571 0.52 18.65 -6.45
CA ILE A 571 0.16 17.22 -6.41
C ILE A 571 0.22 16.70 -4.98
N MET A 572 1.23 17.09 -4.19
CA MET A 572 1.33 16.74 -2.77
C MET A 572 0.11 17.22 -1.99
N VAL A 573 -0.24 18.50 -2.09
CA VAL A 573 -1.38 19.08 -1.36
C VAL A 573 -2.68 18.37 -1.75
N CYS A 574 -2.89 18.14 -3.04
CA CYS A 574 -4.07 17.42 -3.53
C CYS A 574 -4.10 15.98 -2.98
N SER A 575 -2.97 15.27 -3.02
CA SER A 575 -2.85 13.90 -2.51
C SER A 575 -3.12 13.83 -1.01
N LEU A 576 -2.65 14.81 -0.23
CA LEU A 576 -2.90 14.87 1.21
C LEU A 576 -4.38 15.12 1.52
N ILE A 577 -5.03 16.05 0.80
CA ILE A 577 -6.45 16.38 1.00
C ILE A 577 -7.33 15.18 0.63
N MET A 578 -7.12 14.62 -0.55
CA MET A 578 -7.92 13.51 -1.05
C MET A 578 -7.66 12.20 -0.29
N GLY A 579 -6.48 12.06 0.35
CA GLY A 579 -6.14 10.89 1.16
C GLY A 579 -6.69 10.93 2.59
N MET A 580 -7.17 12.09 3.05
CA MET A 580 -7.64 12.24 4.43
C MET A 580 -8.78 11.28 4.74
N GLY A 581 -8.54 10.41 5.72
CA GLY A 581 -9.59 9.56 6.28
C GLY A 581 -9.93 8.35 5.43
N VAL A 582 -9.19 8.05 4.36
CA VAL A 582 -9.43 6.89 3.49
C VAL A 582 -8.35 5.83 3.76
N PRO A 583 -8.66 4.51 3.72
CA PRO A 583 -7.62 3.49 3.74
C PRO A 583 -6.58 3.69 2.62
N SER A 584 -5.31 3.43 2.94
CA SER A 584 -4.13 3.68 2.10
C SER A 584 -4.27 3.29 0.62
N VAL A 585 -4.84 2.12 0.37
CA VAL A 585 -4.97 1.58 -0.99
C VAL A 585 -6.00 2.34 -1.79
N VAL A 586 -7.12 2.64 -1.15
CA VAL A 586 -8.23 3.34 -1.76
C VAL A 586 -7.86 4.79 -2.02
N CYS A 587 -7.08 5.39 -1.11
CA CYS A 587 -6.43 6.68 -1.33
C CYS A 587 -5.56 6.67 -2.60
N TYR A 588 -4.63 5.71 -2.72
CA TYR A 588 -3.76 5.62 -3.88
C TYR A 588 -4.55 5.48 -5.18
N LEU A 589 -5.55 4.59 -5.21
CA LEU A 589 -6.36 4.36 -6.41
C LEU A 589 -7.05 5.66 -6.86
N LEU A 590 -7.63 6.40 -5.91
CA LEU A 590 -8.25 7.68 -6.19
C LEU A 590 -7.23 8.67 -6.80
N MET A 591 -6.02 8.78 -6.22
CA MET A 591 -4.98 9.65 -6.77
C MET A 591 -4.52 9.19 -8.15
N ALA A 592 -4.21 7.92 -8.31
CA ALA A 592 -3.69 7.40 -9.57
C ALA A 592 -4.70 7.54 -10.70
N THR A 593 -6.00 7.41 -10.41
CA THR A 593 -7.05 7.64 -11.41
C THR A 593 -7.18 9.12 -11.80
N LEU A 594 -7.04 10.02 -10.83
CA LEU A 594 -7.15 11.46 -11.07
C LEU A 594 -5.89 12.06 -11.69
N MET A 595 -4.71 11.54 -11.34
CA MET A 595 -3.41 12.11 -11.66
C MET A 595 -2.67 11.29 -12.73
N GLY A 596 -3.10 10.08 -13.08
CA GLY A 596 -2.30 9.13 -13.86
C GLY A 596 -1.83 9.66 -15.21
N THR A 597 -2.69 10.40 -15.92
CA THR A 597 -2.34 11.08 -17.17
C THR A 597 -1.41 12.27 -16.96
N LEU A 598 -1.59 13.06 -15.90
CA LEU A 598 -0.66 14.14 -15.52
C LEU A 598 0.74 13.59 -15.23
N LEU A 599 0.85 12.43 -14.56
CA LEU A 599 2.14 11.83 -14.24
C LEU A 599 2.96 11.49 -15.50
N LYS A 600 2.31 11.18 -16.63
CA LYS A 600 2.98 10.97 -17.92
C LYS A 600 3.51 12.28 -18.52
N GLU A 601 2.78 13.37 -18.36
CA GLU A 601 3.14 14.68 -18.89
C GLU A 601 4.22 15.41 -18.08
N LEU A 602 4.49 14.97 -16.83
CA LEU A 602 5.48 15.58 -15.93
C LEU A 602 6.95 15.39 -16.37
N GLY A 603 7.23 14.53 -17.36
CA GLY A 603 8.59 14.18 -17.75
C GLY A 603 9.38 13.47 -16.64
N VAL A 604 8.68 12.86 -15.67
CA VAL A 604 9.24 12.07 -14.56
C VAL A 604 9.04 10.59 -14.86
N ILE A 605 9.96 9.74 -14.39
CA ILE A 605 9.81 8.28 -14.52
C ILE A 605 8.46 7.83 -13.93
N PRO A 606 7.61 7.10 -14.68
CA PRO A 606 6.26 6.76 -14.24
C PRO A 606 6.22 6.08 -12.87
N LEU A 607 7.11 5.13 -12.60
CA LEU A 607 7.12 4.44 -11.30
C LEU A 607 7.44 5.40 -10.14
N SER A 608 8.38 6.33 -10.31
CA SER A 608 8.68 7.36 -9.31
C SER A 608 7.47 8.28 -9.08
N ALA A 609 6.75 8.64 -10.14
CA ALA A 609 5.56 9.47 -10.07
C ALA A 609 4.42 8.76 -9.31
N HIS A 610 4.21 7.46 -9.55
CA HIS A 610 3.24 6.66 -8.80
C HIS A 610 3.68 6.41 -7.34
N LEU A 611 4.98 6.21 -7.08
CA LEU A 611 5.52 6.15 -5.71
C LEU A 611 5.34 7.47 -4.97
N PHE A 612 5.45 8.61 -5.65
CA PHE A 612 5.24 9.94 -5.08
C PHE A 612 3.81 10.11 -4.53
N ILE A 613 2.80 9.82 -5.35
CA ILE A 613 1.40 9.91 -4.90
C ILE A 613 1.07 8.87 -3.81
N PHE A 614 1.67 7.68 -3.87
CA PHE A 614 1.49 6.65 -2.84
C PHE A 614 2.07 7.10 -1.50
N TYR A 615 3.26 7.70 -1.50
CA TYR A 615 3.89 8.24 -0.30
C TYR A 615 3.01 9.28 0.38
N PHE A 616 2.48 10.26 -0.37
CA PHE A 616 1.61 11.27 0.21
C PHE A 616 0.25 10.73 0.63
N GLY A 617 -0.25 9.71 -0.05
CA GLY A 617 -1.39 8.94 0.44
C GLY A 617 -1.12 8.36 1.82
N MET A 618 0.06 7.79 2.06
CA MET A 618 0.46 7.29 3.38
C MET A 618 0.70 8.40 4.40
N MET A 619 1.31 9.52 3.99
CA MET A 619 1.58 10.64 4.88
C MET A 619 0.29 11.38 5.30
N SER A 620 -0.79 11.28 4.53
CA SER A 620 -2.11 11.80 4.94
C SER A 620 -2.59 11.19 6.28
N MET A 621 -2.18 9.95 6.58
CA MET A 621 -2.55 9.22 7.80
C MET A 621 -1.88 9.73 9.08
N VAL A 622 -0.85 10.58 8.94
CA VAL A 622 -0.17 11.27 10.06
C VAL A 622 -0.37 12.78 10.01
N THR A 623 -1.08 13.31 9.00
CA THR A 623 -1.29 14.74 8.81
C THR A 623 -2.52 15.22 9.60
N PRO A 624 -2.39 16.23 10.48
CA PRO A 624 -3.55 16.87 11.12
C PRO A 624 -4.45 17.55 10.08
N PRO A 625 -5.78 17.58 10.28
CA PRO A 625 -6.49 17.27 11.51
C PRO A 625 -6.87 15.79 11.69
N VAL A 626 -6.80 14.96 10.64
CA VAL A 626 -7.43 13.63 10.61
C VAL A 626 -6.53 12.52 11.16
N ALA A 627 -5.24 12.50 10.82
CA ALA A 627 -4.21 11.60 11.36
C ALA A 627 -4.69 10.26 12.00
N LEU A 628 -5.35 9.39 11.22
CA LEU A 628 -6.06 8.21 11.76
C LEU A 628 -5.16 7.26 12.57
N ALA A 629 -3.90 7.08 12.18
CA ALA A 629 -2.96 6.26 12.93
C ALA A 629 -2.65 6.86 14.31
N ALA A 630 -2.63 8.19 14.41
CA ALA A 630 -2.47 8.91 15.67
C ALA A 630 -3.72 8.81 16.54
N TYR A 631 -4.92 8.68 15.96
CA TYR A 631 -6.16 8.50 16.72
C TYR A 631 -6.15 7.14 17.44
N ALA A 632 -5.80 6.08 16.71
CA ALA A 632 -5.64 4.75 17.28
C ALA A 632 -4.56 4.74 18.38
N SER A 633 -3.38 5.29 18.09
CA SER A 633 -2.29 5.34 19.06
C SER A 633 -2.60 6.21 20.28
N ALA A 634 -3.34 7.32 20.10
CA ALA A 634 -3.75 8.20 21.20
C ALA A 634 -4.72 7.50 22.17
N SER A 635 -5.59 6.62 21.66
CA SER A 635 -6.50 5.83 22.49
C SER A 635 -5.75 4.87 23.42
N ILE A 636 -4.71 4.18 22.90
CA ILE A 636 -3.85 3.28 23.67
C ILE A 636 -2.94 4.06 24.63
N ALA A 637 -2.46 5.22 24.20
CA ALA A 637 -1.61 6.08 25.02
C ALA A 637 -2.38 6.84 26.11
N GLU A 638 -3.72 6.82 26.11
CA GLU A 638 -4.59 7.67 26.94
C GLU A 638 -4.18 9.15 26.83
N ALA A 639 -3.98 9.62 25.60
CA ALA A 639 -3.53 10.97 25.29
C ALA A 639 -4.56 11.75 24.46
N LYS A 640 -4.47 13.08 24.49
CA LYS A 640 -5.28 13.92 23.60
C LYS A 640 -4.88 13.67 22.15
N ILE A 641 -5.89 13.51 21.29
CA ILE A 641 -5.73 13.18 19.87
C ILE A 641 -4.85 14.20 19.12
N MET A 642 -5.15 15.50 19.24
CA MET A 642 -4.47 16.53 18.44
C MET A 642 -2.96 16.69 18.77
N PRO A 643 -2.54 16.71 20.06
CA PRO A 643 -1.12 16.66 20.40
C PRO A 643 -0.40 15.41 19.88
N THR A 644 -1.04 14.24 19.93
CA THR A 644 -0.47 12.98 19.39
C THR A 644 -0.34 13.05 17.88
N ALA A 645 -1.32 13.63 17.17
CA ALA A 645 -1.27 13.84 15.72
C ALA A 645 -0.16 14.82 15.33
N LEU A 646 -0.01 15.93 16.05
CA LEU A 646 1.08 16.89 15.85
C LEU A 646 2.45 16.24 16.13
N ALA A 647 2.55 15.37 17.14
CA ALA A 647 3.75 14.61 17.40
C ALA A 647 4.07 13.66 16.24
N ALA A 648 3.09 12.85 15.79
CA ALA A 648 3.25 11.94 14.65
C ALA A 648 3.72 12.68 13.39
N PHE A 649 3.05 13.79 13.04
CA PHE A 649 3.44 14.65 11.93
C PHE A 649 4.90 15.10 12.04
N ARG A 650 5.32 15.57 13.21
CA ARG A 650 6.70 16.01 13.45
C ARG A 650 7.73 14.90 13.30
N PHE A 651 7.43 13.68 13.76
CA PHE A 651 8.31 12.52 13.59
C PHE A 651 8.34 12.03 12.13
N SER A 652 7.27 12.25 11.35
CA SER A 652 7.17 11.86 9.94
C SER A 652 7.59 12.94 8.95
N LEU A 653 8.01 14.15 9.36
CA LEU A 653 8.35 15.26 8.46
C LEU A 653 9.37 14.89 7.38
N VAL A 654 10.33 14.04 7.69
CA VAL A 654 11.32 13.55 6.71
C VAL A 654 10.67 12.75 5.58
N GLY A 655 9.59 12.02 5.89
CA GLY A 655 8.79 11.30 4.90
C GLY A 655 8.03 12.20 3.93
N PHE A 656 7.84 13.48 4.23
CA PHE A 656 7.30 14.44 3.27
C PHE A 656 8.37 14.96 2.31
N THR A 657 9.65 14.87 2.68
CA THR A 657 10.77 15.32 1.86
C THR A 657 11.26 14.23 0.90
N LEU A 658 11.22 12.96 1.31
CA LEU A 658 11.70 11.82 0.51
C LEU A 658 11.05 11.69 -0.89
N PRO A 659 9.73 11.92 -1.07
CA PRO A 659 9.10 11.88 -2.39
C PRO A 659 9.70 12.84 -3.40
N PHE A 660 9.94 14.08 -2.98
CA PHE A 660 10.63 15.05 -3.83
C PHE A 660 12.04 14.56 -4.15
N MET A 661 12.75 14.00 -3.16
CA MET A 661 14.11 13.53 -3.34
C MET A 661 14.25 12.49 -4.45
N PHE A 662 13.43 11.43 -4.45
CA PHE A 662 13.56 10.37 -5.45
C PHE A 662 12.97 10.74 -6.82
N VAL A 663 12.10 11.76 -6.90
CA VAL A 663 11.67 12.32 -8.18
C VAL A 663 12.80 13.12 -8.83
N TYR A 664 13.59 13.87 -8.05
CA TYR A 664 14.78 14.57 -8.56
C TYR A 664 16.02 13.67 -8.69
N ARG A 665 16.08 12.55 -7.94
CA ARG A 665 17.14 11.54 -7.99
C ARG A 665 16.56 10.14 -8.22
N PRO A 666 16.21 9.78 -9.47
CA PRO A 666 15.68 8.46 -9.78
C PRO A 666 16.63 7.30 -9.44
N GLU A 667 17.91 7.59 -9.18
CA GLU A 667 18.89 6.61 -8.68
C GLU A 667 18.44 6.01 -7.33
N LEU A 668 17.71 6.77 -6.51
CA LEU A 668 17.15 6.27 -5.25
C LEU A 668 16.05 5.23 -5.47
N THR A 669 15.34 5.31 -6.59
CA THR A 669 14.36 4.29 -7.01
C THR A 669 15.01 3.12 -7.75
N LEU A 670 16.35 3.03 -7.81
CA LEU A 670 17.07 1.99 -8.55
C LEU A 670 16.64 1.91 -10.03
N GLN A 671 16.15 3.02 -10.58
CA GLN A 671 15.79 3.15 -11.99
C GLN A 671 16.79 4.08 -12.65
N SER A 672 17.38 3.62 -13.76
CA SER A 672 18.31 4.41 -14.57
C SER A 672 17.56 5.02 -15.75
N ASP A 673 17.64 6.34 -15.87
CA ASP A 673 17.06 7.15 -16.94
C ASP A 673 17.91 7.06 -18.23
N THR A 674 18.27 5.85 -18.65
CA THR A 674 19.00 5.63 -19.91
C THR A 674 17.99 5.28 -21.00
N PRO A 675 17.59 6.23 -21.86
CA PRO A 675 16.82 5.88 -23.05
C PRO A 675 17.71 5.02 -23.96
N GLU A 676 17.40 3.72 -24.04
CA GLU A 676 18.01 2.84 -25.03
C GLU A 676 17.29 3.06 -26.37
N VAL A 677 17.82 3.98 -27.19
CA VAL A 677 17.25 4.26 -28.51
C VAL A 677 17.57 3.10 -29.46
N SER A 678 16.60 2.22 -29.71
CA SER A 678 16.68 1.21 -30.78
C SER A 678 15.77 1.60 -31.95
N ILE A 679 16.36 1.98 -33.10
CA ILE A 679 15.60 2.26 -34.32
C ILE A 679 15.20 0.93 -34.98
N VAL A 680 13.90 0.66 -35.10
CA VAL A 680 13.38 -0.54 -35.77
C VAL A 680 13.02 -0.21 -37.23
N SER A 681 13.95 -0.57 -38.12
CA SER A 681 13.82 -0.69 -39.59
C SER A 681 13.77 0.59 -40.45
N TYR A 682 14.46 0.53 -41.60
CA TYR A 682 14.26 1.41 -42.75
C TYR A 682 14.12 0.55 -44.02
N ARG A 683 13.31 0.99 -44.99
CA ARG A 683 13.23 0.36 -46.32
C ARG A 683 13.77 1.34 -47.36
N LYS A 684 14.91 1.02 -48.00
CA LYS A 684 15.37 1.75 -49.18
C LYS A 684 14.48 1.36 -50.37
N LYS A 685 13.89 2.33 -51.07
CA LYS A 685 13.35 2.09 -52.42
C LYS A 685 14.56 2.05 -53.36
N ALA A 686 14.78 0.91 -53.99
CA ALA A 686 15.90 0.70 -54.89
C ALA A 686 15.73 1.58 -56.14
N ASP A 687 16.43 2.71 -56.18
CA ASP A 687 16.98 3.26 -57.40
C ASP A 687 18.06 4.29 -57.03
N SER A 688 19.15 4.31 -57.81
CA SER A 688 20.42 5.04 -57.64
C SER A 688 21.47 4.40 -56.70
N GLY A 689 22.52 3.86 -57.34
CA GLY A 689 23.68 3.22 -56.74
C GLY A 689 24.80 4.20 -56.39
N GLY A 690 24.71 4.81 -55.22
CA GLY A 690 25.81 5.54 -54.56
C GLY A 690 25.68 5.44 -53.03
N PRO A 691 26.77 5.65 -52.27
CA PRO A 691 26.68 5.85 -50.82
C PRO A 691 25.87 7.13 -50.56
N GLY A 692 24.71 6.99 -49.92
CA GLY A 692 23.88 8.13 -49.54
C GLY A 692 24.16 8.48 -48.09
N ASP A 693 24.60 9.71 -47.84
CA ASP A 693 24.67 10.24 -46.47
C ASP A 693 23.26 10.57 -45.98
N LEU A 694 22.88 9.96 -44.85
CA LEU A 694 21.61 10.20 -44.18
C LEU A 694 21.83 11.23 -43.08
N ARG A 695 21.12 12.36 -43.15
CA ARG A 695 21.07 13.33 -42.05
C ARG A 695 19.94 12.98 -41.10
N VAL A 696 20.30 12.80 -39.84
CA VAL A 696 19.38 12.47 -38.76
C VAL A 696 19.34 13.65 -37.80
N THR A 697 18.18 14.30 -37.71
CA THR A 697 17.97 15.45 -36.83
C THR A 697 17.15 15.05 -35.60
N PHE A 698 17.66 15.38 -34.41
CA PHE A 698 16.98 15.19 -33.14
C PHE A 698 16.34 16.51 -32.68
N GLN A 699 15.02 16.52 -32.46
CA GLN A 699 14.28 17.65 -31.92
C GLN A 699 13.53 17.26 -30.64
N LYS A 700 13.53 18.16 -29.65
CA LYS A 700 12.80 18.03 -28.38
C LYS A 700 11.85 19.22 -28.25
N PHE A 701 10.55 18.96 -28.09
CA PHE A 701 9.50 20.00 -28.01
C PHE A 701 9.61 21.10 -29.08
N GLY A 702 9.90 20.72 -30.34
CA GLY A 702 10.01 21.65 -31.47
C GLY A 702 11.29 22.51 -31.52
N LYS A 703 12.28 22.28 -30.64
CA LYS A 703 13.61 22.92 -30.69
C LYS A 703 14.68 21.93 -31.13
N PHE A 704 15.60 22.41 -31.96
CA PHE A 704 16.72 21.64 -32.52
C PHE A 704 17.75 21.30 -31.44
N VAL A 705 18.11 20.02 -31.29
CA VAL A 705 19.02 19.56 -30.23
C VAL A 705 20.34 19.01 -30.79
N ALA A 706 20.31 18.21 -31.86
CA ALA A 706 21.52 17.68 -32.50
C ALA A 706 21.25 17.20 -33.94
N GLU A 707 22.29 17.18 -34.77
CA GLU A 707 22.29 16.62 -36.12
C GLU A 707 23.53 15.74 -36.31
N THR A 708 23.37 14.55 -36.91
CA THR A 708 24.48 13.68 -37.27
C THR A 708 24.30 13.13 -38.68
N GLU A 709 25.42 12.99 -39.40
CA GLU A 709 25.47 12.31 -40.69
C GLU A 709 25.84 10.84 -40.47
N VAL A 710 25.03 9.93 -41.05
CA VAL A 710 25.28 8.49 -41.02
C VAL A 710 25.53 8.02 -42.45
N THR A 711 26.76 7.57 -42.73
CA THR A 711 27.13 6.98 -44.02
C THR A 711 26.76 5.50 -44.02
N VAL A 712 25.85 5.10 -44.91
CA VAL A 712 25.42 3.70 -45.04
C VAL A 712 26.16 3.03 -46.20
N SER A 713 27.06 2.10 -45.90
CA SER A 713 27.78 1.31 -46.91
C SER A 713 26.89 0.21 -47.50
N PRO A 714 26.96 -0.07 -48.82
CA PRO A 714 26.12 -1.07 -49.46
C PRO A 714 26.70 -2.47 -49.23
N LEU A 715 26.10 -3.23 -48.31
CA LEU A 715 26.30 -4.68 -48.20
C LEU A 715 24.94 -5.38 -48.15
N SER A 716 24.93 -6.59 -48.69
CA SER A 716 23.94 -7.11 -49.63
C SER A 716 22.78 -7.93 -49.04
N THR A 717 21.77 -8.10 -49.89
CA THR A 717 20.75 -9.16 -49.98
C THR A 717 19.56 -9.12 -49.03
N GLU A 718 18.39 -9.38 -49.64
CA GLU A 718 17.03 -9.19 -49.15
C GLU A 718 16.74 -9.86 -47.81
N GLY A 719 16.00 -9.15 -46.95
CA GLY A 719 15.18 -9.76 -45.90
C GLY A 719 15.61 -9.53 -44.45
N GLU A 720 16.83 -9.10 -44.15
CA GLU A 720 17.27 -8.93 -42.75
C GLU A 720 17.24 -7.47 -42.26
N PRO A 721 16.70 -7.20 -41.05
CA PRO A 721 16.69 -5.87 -40.45
C PRO A 721 18.11 -5.42 -40.09
N ILE A 722 18.56 -4.30 -40.67
CA ILE A 722 19.84 -3.68 -40.33
C ILE A 722 19.73 -3.06 -38.94
N LYS A 723 20.35 -3.71 -37.93
CA LYS A 723 20.49 -3.18 -36.57
C LYS A 723 21.68 -2.22 -36.51
N LEU A 724 21.40 -0.92 -36.43
CA LEU A 724 22.42 0.06 -36.05
C LEU A 724 22.61 -0.02 -34.54
N THR A 725 23.77 -0.54 -34.12
CA THR A 725 24.16 -0.60 -32.70
C THR A 725 24.87 0.71 -32.34
N THR A 726 24.84 1.12 -31.06
CA THR A 726 25.43 2.33 -30.49
C THR A 726 26.89 2.64 -30.91
N GLY A 727 27.63 1.64 -31.41
CA GLY A 727 28.98 1.81 -31.96
C GLY A 727 29.09 2.50 -33.33
N ASN A 728 27.98 2.67 -34.08
CA ASN A 728 28.00 3.39 -35.37
C ASN A 728 27.75 4.90 -35.24
N PHE A 729 27.46 5.38 -34.03
CA PHE A 729 27.35 6.81 -33.74
C PHE A 729 28.75 7.32 -33.37
N GLY A 730 29.45 7.91 -34.34
CA GLY A 730 30.70 8.60 -34.04
C GLY A 730 30.46 9.72 -33.02
N ASN A 731 31.02 9.59 -31.82
CA ASN A 731 31.18 10.64 -30.80
C ASN A 731 30.07 11.72 -30.76
N ILE A 732 28.81 11.35 -30.54
CA ILE A 732 27.80 12.33 -30.10
C ILE A 732 28.10 12.62 -28.63
N LYS A 733 28.91 13.66 -28.39
CA LYS A 733 29.32 14.14 -27.04
C LYS A 733 28.24 14.95 -26.31
N THR A 734 27.01 14.93 -26.79
CA THR A 734 25.88 15.63 -26.18
C THR A 734 24.87 14.60 -25.70
N GLN A 735 24.83 14.39 -24.39
CA GLN A 735 23.81 13.63 -23.68
C GLN A 735 22.42 14.18 -24.09
N LEU A 736 21.63 13.37 -24.78
CA LEU A 736 20.25 13.71 -25.11
C LEU A 736 19.41 13.64 -23.82
N GLU A 737 18.80 14.76 -23.41
CA GLU A 737 17.99 14.86 -22.19
C GLU A 737 16.60 14.18 -22.31
N PRO A 738 16.08 13.47 -21.29
CA PRO A 738 14.77 12.78 -21.34
C PRO A 738 13.60 13.66 -21.85
N GLY A 739 12.78 13.16 -22.79
CA GLY A 739 11.60 13.84 -23.36
C GLY A 739 11.06 13.21 -24.66
N ASP A 740 9.96 13.73 -25.20
CA ASP A 740 9.43 13.33 -26.53
C ASP A 740 10.33 13.84 -27.65
N TRP A 741 10.90 12.91 -28.42
CA TRP A 741 11.81 13.19 -29.52
C TRP A 741 11.15 12.94 -30.86
N SER A 742 11.20 13.92 -31.77
CA SER A 742 10.83 13.70 -33.17
C SER A 742 12.08 13.56 -34.03
N LEU A 743 12.18 12.47 -34.79
CA LEU A 743 13.26 12.18 -35.72
C LEU A 743 12.85 12.65 -37.14
N SER A 744 13.63 13.52 -37.76
CA SER A 744 13.47 13.87 -39.17
C SER A 744 14.66 13.33 -39.96
N ILE A 745 14.38 12.63 -41.06
CA ILE A 745 15.38 12.08 -41.98
C ILE A 745 15.28 12.87 -43.29
N GLN A 746 16.37 13.52 -43.69
CA GLN A 746 16.41 14.37 -44.89
C GLN A 746 17.55 13.93 -45.81
N GLN A 747 17.25 13.66 -47.08
CA GLN A 747 18.25 13.53 -48.15
C GLN A 747 18.49 14.89 -48.84
N PRO A 748 19.66 15.10 -49.48
CA PRO A 748 19.97 16.35 -50.18
C PRO A 748 18.97 16.72 -51.29
N ASP A 749 18.21 15.76 -51.81
CA ASP A 749 17.36 15.92 -52.99
C ASP A 749 15.90 16.34 -52.67
N GLY A 750 15.62 16.81 -51.45
CA GLY A 750 14.35 17.49 -51.15
C GLY A 750 13.13 16.60 -50.89
N ILE A 751 13.28 15.28 -50.81
CA ILE A 751 12.18 14.35 -50.46
C ILE A 751 12.15 14.12 -48.94
N ARG A 752 11.06 14.55 -48.27
CA ARG A 752 10.78 14.24 -46.85
C ARG A 752 10.08 12.88 -46.74
N TYR A 753 10.64 11.98 -45.94
CA TYR A 753 9.93 10.78 -45.49
C TYR A 753 9.46 10.97 -44.05
N VAL A 754 8.19 10.66 -43.77
CA VAL A 754 7.63 10.60 -42.41
C VAL A 754 7.58 9.13 -42.01
N GLY A 755 8.48 8.71 -41.13
CA GLY A 755 8.45 7.39 -40.51
C GLY A 755 8.01 7.49 -39.05
N VAL A 756 7.10 6.63 -38.62
CA VAL A 756 6.71 6.48 -37.21
C VAL A 756 7.78 5.63 -36.52
N VAL A 757 8.42 6.18 -35.50
CA VAL A 757 9.35 5.43 -34.64
C VAL A 757 8.61 5.13 -33.35
N GLU A 758 8.31 3.85 -33.10
CA GLU A 758 7.82 3.39 -31.81
C GLU A 758 9.02 2.98 -30.95
N ILE A 759 9.17 3.65 -29.80
CA ILE A 759 10.18 3.36 -28.78
C ILE A 759 9.55 2.34 -27.81
N TYR A 760 10.13 1.15 -27.71
CA TYR A 760 9.72 0.15 -26.72
C TYR A 760 10.79 0.01 -25.63
N GLU A 761 10.40 0.17 -24.36
CA GLU A 761 11.12 -0.44 -23.24
C GLU A 761 10.60 -1.88 -23.08
N THR A 762 11.38 -2.88 -23.51
CA THR A 762 11.08 -4.28 -23.15
C THR A 762 12.33 -5.00 -22.67
N PRO A 763 12.30 -5.67 -21.51
CA PRO A 763 13.34 -6.64 -21.15
C PRO A 763 13.15 -7.91 -22.01
N ARG A 764 14.24 -8.41 -22.61
CA ARG A 764 14.21 -9.71 -23.30
C ARG A 764 13.96 -10.86 -22.32
N PRO A 765 13.11 -11.86 -22.65
CA PRO A 765 13.15 -13.16 -22.00
C PRO A 765 14.48 -13.87 -22.35
N GLU A 766 15.05 -14.57 -21.36
CA GLU A 766 16.28 -15.35 -21.50
C GLU A 766 16.02 -16.59 -22.39
N GLU A 767 16.56 -16.61 -23.60
CA GLU A 767 16.69 -17.83 -24.42
C GLU A 767 18.18 -18.17 -24.63
N GLU A 768 18.40 -19.48 -24.74
CA GLU A 768 19.67 -20.21 -24.66
C GLU A 768 20.87 -19.58 -25.38
N ILE A 769 21.97 -19.47 -24.63
CA ILE A 769 23.29 -19.14 -25.15
C ILE A 769 23.84 -20.39 -25.85
N THR A 770 23.89 -20.37 -27.18
CA THR A 770 24.77 -21.27 -27.92
C THR A 770 26.17 -20.64 -28.08
N ASP A 771 27.16 -21.51 -27.95
CA ASP A 771 28.58 -21.21 -27.80
C ASP A 771 29.20 -20.84 -29.15
N ASN A 772 29.33 -19.55 -29.45
CA ASN A 772 30.43 -18.99 -30.27
C ASN A 772 30.23 -17.48 -30.49
N ASP A 773 30.89 -16.63 -29.69
CA ASP A 773 31.66 -15.54 -30.31
C ASP A 773 32.69 -14.91 -29.36
N LYS A 774 33.98 -15.12 -29.67
CA LYS A 774 35.12 -14.53 -28.96
C LYS A 774 35.29 -13.02 -29.20
N LYS A 775 34.33 -12.33 -29.81
CA LYS A 775 34.24 -10.86 -29.91
C LYS A 775 33.44 -10.18 -28.79
N ALA A 776 32.95 -10.94 -27.80
CA ALA A 776 32.16 -10.43 -26.66
C ALA A 776 32.97 -9.63 -25.60
N LYS A 777 34.31 -9.58 -25.65
CA LYS A 777 35.12 -8.93 -24.60
C LYS A 777 35.13 -7.39 -24.63
N SER A 778 34.93 -6.76 -25.80
CA SER A 778 34.84 -5.28 -25.91
C SER A 778 33.47 -4.76 -25.46
N TYR A 779 32.40 -5.45 -25.85
CA TYR A 779 31.02 -5.15 -25.43
C TYR A 779 30.76 -5.44 -23.94
N ALA A 780 31.48 -6.38 -23.34
CA ALA A 780 31.40 -6.66 -21.91
C ALA A 780 32.04 -5.54 -21.08
N TRP A 781 33.15 -4.93 -21.53
CA TRP A 781 33.85 -3.89 -20.78
C TRP A 781 33.10 -2.55 -20.77
N GLY A 782 32.48 -2.15 -21.89
CA GLY A 782 31.60 -0.96 -21.96
C GLY A 782 30.36 -1.11 -21.06
N ARG A 783 29.66 -2.25 -21.13
CA ARG A 783 28.56 -2.57 -20.20
C ARG A 783 29.01 -2.65 -18.75
N PHE A 784 30.24 -3.07 -18.46
CA PHE A 784 30.77 -3.12 -17.11
C PHE A 784 31.11 -1.73 -16.55
N ILE A 785 31.55 -0.81 -17.41
CA ILE A 785 31.84 0.59 -17.05
C ILE A 785 30.55 1.38 -16.83
N ASP A 786 29.56 1.28 -17.72
CA ASP A 786 28.25 1.95 -17.56
C ASP A 786 27.47 1.42 -16.36
N LYS A 787 27.56 0.11 -16.09
CA LYS A 787 26.98 -0.51 -14.89
C LYS A 787 27.72 -0.10 -13.61
N ARG A 788 29.04 0.15 -13.68
CA ARG A 788 29.82 0.70 -12.56
C ARG A 788 29.49 2.17 -12.29
N LEU A 789 29.38 3.00 -13.32
CA LEU A 789 29.02 4.43 -13.21
C LEU A 789 27.60 4.60 -12.64
N SER A 790 26.63 3.81 -13.08
CA SER A 790 25.27 3.79 -12.51
C SER A 790 25.23 3.26 -11.07
N SER A 791 25.96 2.18 -10.75
CA SER A 791 26.04 1.68 -9.36
C SER A 791 26.72 2.67 -8.40
N LEU A 792 27.71 3.43 -8.89
CA LEU A 792 28.41 4.45 -8.12
C LEU A 792 27.53 5.68 -7.90
N ALA A 793 26.71 6.07 -8.89
CA ALA A 793 25.70 7.12 -8.73
C ALA A 793 24.64 6.74 -7.70
N VAL A 794 24.15 5.49 -7.70
CA VAL A 794 23.23 4.98 -6.66
C VAL A 794 23.88 5.02 -5.28
N LEU A 795 25.13 4.57 -5.14
CA LEU A 795 25.84 4.58 -3.86
C LEU A 795 26.06 6.00 -3.33
N LEU A 796 26.49 6.93 -4.19
CA LEU A 796 26.73 8.33 -3.80
C LEU A 796 25.43 9.06 -3.46
N SER A 797 24.39 8.91 -4.28
CA SER A 797 23.09 9.51 -4.02
C SER A 797 22.47 8.97 -2.73
N THR A 798 22.59 7.66 -2.47
CA THR A 798 22.14 7.04 -1.21
C THR A 798 22.95 7.56 -0.02
N ALA A 799 24.27 7.70 -0.14
CA ALA A 799 25.11 8.25 0.92
C ALA A 799 24.75 9.71 1.23
N ALA A 800 24.56 10.55 0.20
CA ALA A 800 24.10 11.92 0.34
C ALA A 800 22.72 11.97 1.02
N ALA A 801 21.79 11.09 0.63
CA ALA A 801 20.48 10.95 1.25
C ALA A 801 20.57 10.63 2.73
N ILE A 802 21.41 9.67 3.11
CA ILE A 802 21.61 9.28 4.51
C ILE A 802 22.11 10.47 5.34
N VAL A 803 23.12 11.20 4.83
CA VAL A 803 23.65 12.39 5.52
C VAL A 803 22.60 13.50 5.59
N GLY A 804 21.88 13.76 4.51
CA GLY A 804 20.79 14.74 4.46
C GLY A 804 19.67 14.43 5.45
N VAL A 805 19.26 13.17 5.54
CA VAL A 805 18.28 12.67 6.53
C VAL A 805 18.79 12.86 7.96
N ILE A 806 20.07 12.59 8.23
CA ILE A 806 20.66 12.81 9.56
C ILE A 806 20.65 14.30 9.90
N ALA A 807 21.07 15.17 8.98
CA ALA A 807 21.03 16.62 9.14
C ALA A 807 19.61 17.11 9.44
N LEU A 808 18.63 16.63 8.68
CA LEU A 808 17.22 16.96 8.86
C LEU A 808 16.69 16.49 10.23
N SER A 809 17.04 15.29 10.64
CA SER A 809 16.66 14.71 11.93
C SER A 809 17.24 15.49 13.12
N ILE A 810 18.47 15.97 12.99
CA ILE A 810 19.13 16.84 13.98
C ILE A 810 18.45 18.22 14.02
N GLY A 811 18.15 18.81 12.86
CA GLY A 811 17.40 20.06 12.76
C GLY A 811 16.02 19.98 13.42
N LEU A 812 15.30 18.88 13.18
CA LEU A 812 13.97 18.62 13.74
C LEU A 812 13.97 18.39 15.25
N SER A 813 14.84 17.51 15.76
CA SER A 813 14.95 17.22 17.20
C SER A 813 15.55 18.38 18.00
N GLY A 814 16.40 19.18 17.35
CA GLY A 814 17.16 20.27 17.97
C GLY A 814 18.24 19.77 18.93
N PHE A 815 18.64 18.51 18.82
CA PHE A 815 19.59 17.87 19.73
C PHE A 815 20.50 16.90 18.97
N GLN A 816 21.81 16.93 19.26
CA GLN A 816 22.77 15.94 18.73
C GLN A 816 23.67 15.40 19.86
N LEU A 817 24.60 16.23 20.32
CA LEU A 817 25.41 15.98 21.53
C LEU A 817 25.02 16.94 22.67
N ARG A 818 24.47 18.12 22.32
CA ARG A 818 23.88 19.16 23.17
C ARG A 818 22.72 19.79 22.38
N ALA A 819 21.99 20.70 23.02
CA ALA A 819 20.92 21.46 22.40
C ALA A 819 21.48 22.43 21.35
N LEU A 820 20.94 22.39 20.13
CA LEU A 820 21.33 23.28 19.05
C LEU A 820 20.60 24.63 19.14
N GLY A 821 21.31 25.70 18.81
CA GLY A 821 20.72 27.03 18.65
C GLY A 821 19.80 27.12 17.42
N VAL A 822 18.94 28.13 17.34
CA VAL A 822 18.02 28.33 16.21
C VAL A 822 18.76 28.43 14.87
N ILE A 823 19.90 29.14 14.83
CA ILE A 823 20.73 29.29 13.64
C ILE A 823 21.31 27.95 13.19
N GLU A 824 21.86 27.16 14.11
CA GLU A 824 22.42 25.84 13.81
C GLU A 824 21.35 24.89 13.27
N ARG A 825 20.11 24.99 13.77
CA ARG A 825 18.97 24.23 13.25
C ARG A 825 18.62 24.65 11.83
N ILE A 826 18.54 25.96 11.55
CA ILE A 826 18.31 26.47 10.19
C ILE A 826 19.40 26.00 9.24
N LEU A 827 20.68 26.08 9.63
CA LEU A 827 21.79 25.60 8.81
C LEU A 827 21.73 24.08 8.58
N MET A 828 21.30 23.29 9.55
CA MET A 828 21.05 21.85 9.36
C MET A 828 19.90 21.59 8.38
N PHE A 829 18.84 22.40 8.39
CA PHE A 829 17.78 22.33 7.38
C PHE A 829 18.31 22.72 5.99
N CYS A 830 19.14 23.76 5.88
CA CYS A 830 19.77 24.15 4.63
C CYS A 830 20.73 23.07 4.11
N ALA A 831 21.54 22.46 4.98
CA ALA A 831 22.43 21.36 4.63
C ALA A 831 21.64 20.15 4.13
N ALA A 832 20.55 19.80 4.82
CA ALA A 832 19.64 18.76 4.37
C ALA A 832 19.03 19.10 3.00
N ALA A 833 18.49 20.31 2.81
CA ALA A 833 17.91 20.73 1.54
C ALA A 833 18.91 20.64 0.39
N LEU A 834 20.16 21.06 0.61
CA LEU A 834 21.24 20.99 -0.39
C LEU A 834 21.65 19.55 -0.73
N LEU A 835 21.75 18.67 0.28
CA LEU A 835 22.06 17.24 0.08
C LEU A 835 20.92 16.45 -0.56
N LEU A 836 19.69 16.97 -0.44
CA LEU A 836 18.48 16.31 -0.94
C LEU A 836 18.03 16.88 -2.31
N TYR A 837 18.48 18.08 -2.70
CA TYR A 837 18.21 18.70 -4.00
C TYR A 837 19.46 18.65 -4.90
N PRO A 838 19.49 17.79 -5.94
CA PRO A 838 20.62 17.77 -6.87
C PRO A 838 20.61 19.02 -7.75
N ASP A 839 21.74 19.71 -7.82
CA ASP A 839 22.00 20.74 -8.84
C ASP A 839 22.48 20.08 -10.15
N ARG A 840 22.23 20.72 -11.31
CA ARG A 840 22.65 20.20 -12.63
C ARG A 840 24.17 20.21 -12.83
N TYR A 841 24.92 20.83 -11.93
CA TYR A 841 26.37 21.00 -12.05
C TYR A 841 27.12 19.90 -11.29
N THR A 842 27.73 19.00 -12.04
CA THR A 842 28.60 17.94 -11.53
C THR A 842 30.06 18.39 -11.50
N LEU A 843 30.79 18.08 -10.43
CA LEU A 843 32.20 18.45 -10.32
C LEU A 843 33.09 17.53 -11.18
N MET A 844 33.86 18.09 -12.13
CA MET A 844 34.91 17.37 -12.87
C MET A 844 34.50 15.99 -13.47
N ASN A 845 33.34 15.88 -14.12
CA ASN A 845 32.81 14.63 -14.69
C ASN A 845 32.58 13.48 -13.67
N LEU A 846 32.64 13.74 -12.36
CA LEU A 846 32.16 12.81 -11.34
C LEU A 846 30.66 13.01 -11.14
N PRO A 847 29.87 11.95 -10.88
CA PRO A 847 28.43 12.06 -10.61
C PRO A 847 28.15 12.61 -9.19
N ILE A 848 28.82 13.70 -8.80
CA ILE A 848 28.67 14.39 -7.52
C ILE A 848 28.19 15.82 -7.79
N PRO A 849 26.96 16.17 -7.42
CA PRO A 849 26.44 17.54 -7.49
C PRO A 849 27.25 18.49 -6.60
N ILE A 850 27.46 19.73 -7.04
CA ILE A 850 28.09 20.78 -6.21
C ILE A 850 27.27 21.05 -4.94
N SER A 851 25.94 20.97 -5.02
CA SER A 851 25.05 21.14 -3.87
C SER A 851 25.34 20.11 -2.76
N ASP A 852 25.65 18.86 -3.11
CA ASP A 852 25.98 17.81 -2.14
C ASP A 852 27.26 18.14 -1.37
N LEU A 853 28.27 18.66 -2.07
CA LEU A 853 29.53 19.07 -1.45
C LEU A 853 29.28 20.22 -0.44
N ILE A 854 28.53 21.24 -0.85
CA ILE A 854 28.21 22.39 0.01
C ILE A 854 27.42 21.92 1.23
N GLY A 855 26.38 21.09 1.04
CA GLY A 855 25.58 20.56 2.13
C GLY A 855 26.42 19.71 3.10
N PHE A 856 27.34 18.88 2.59
CA PHE A 856 28.26 18.09 3.41
C PHE A 856 29.22 18.98 4.22
N VAL A 857 29.74 20.05 3.62
CA VAL A 857 30.63 21.02 4.30
C VAL A 857 29.88 21.72 5.44
N ILE A 858 28.64 22.18 5.21
CA ILE A 858 27.83 22.81 6.25
C ILE A 858 27.57 21.81 7.39
N PHE A 859 27.18 20.58 7.06
CA PHE A 859 26.96 19.53 8.06
C PHE A 859 28.21 19.23 8.89
N ALA A 860 29.36 19.04 8.23
CA ALA A 860 30.63 18.77 8.88
C ALA A 860 31.07 19.93 9.78
N MET A 861 30.95 21.18 9.31
CA MET A 861 31.28 22.38 10.08
C MET A 861 30.51 22.44 11.40
N ILE A 862 29.19 22.22 11.36
CA ILE A 862 28.36 22.22 12.58
C ILE A 862 28.72 21.04 13.48
N TYR A 863 28.92 19.85 12.91
CA TYR A 863 29.29 18.68 13.70
C TYR A 863 30.61 18.87 14.47
N PHE A 864 31.67 19.36 13.81
CA PHE A 864 32.97 19.56 14.44
C PHE A 864 32.97 20.68 15.47
N THR A 865 32.33 21.82 15.18
CA THR A 865 32.19 22.92 16.15
C THR A 865 31.45 22.46 17.40
N HIS A 866 30.39 21.69 17.22
CA HIS A 866 29.60 21.15 18.33
C HIS A 866 30.37 20.09 19.14
N ARG A 867 31.15 19.23 18.48
CA ARG A 867 32.01 18.25 19.16
C ARG A 867 33.12 18.92 19.97
N HIS A 868 33.70 20.02 19.47
CA HIS A 868 34.72 20.79 20.18
C HIS A 868 34.16 21.46 21.43
N ARG A 869 32.98 22.10 21.32
CA ARG A 869 32.26 22.66 22.49
C ARG A 869 31.93 21.59 23.53
N ALA A 870 31.57 20.38 23.08
CA ALA A 870 31.27 19.25 23.96
C ALA A 870 32.47 18.82 24.82
N LYS A 871 33.65 18.69 24.21
CA LYS A 871 34.90 18.34 24.92
C LYS A 871 35.34 19.44 25.88
N SER A 872 35.30 20.70 25.45
CA SER A 872 35.76 21.85 26.24
C SER A 872 34.98 22.07 27.54
N SER A 873 33.73 21.60 27.67
CA SER A 873 32.99 21.66 28.95
C SER A 873 32.88 20.32 29.68
N ALA A 874 33.57 19.28 29.20
CA ALA A 874 33.83 18.07 29.98
C ALA A 874 35.21 18.13 30.65
N GLU A 875 36.10 19.00 30.17
CA GLU A 875 37.41 19.33 30.76
C GLU A 875 37.34 20.43 31.83
N VAL A 876 36.20 21.13 31.93
CA VAL A 876 35.82 22.08 33.00
C VAL A 876 34.83 21.39 33.91
#